data_AF-A0A919T296-F1
#
_entry.id   AF-A0A919T296-F1
#
_cell.length_a   1.000
_cell.length_b   1.000
_cell.length_c   1.000
_cell.angle_alpha   90.00
_cell.angle_beta   90.00
_cell.angle_gamma   90.00
#
_symmetry.space_group_name_H-M   'P 1'
#
loop_
_entity.id
_entity.type
_entity.pdbx_description
1 polymer ?
#
loop_
_entity_poly.entity_id
_entity_poly.type
_entity_poly.pdbx_seq_one_letter_code
_entity_poly.pdbx_strand_id
1 'polypeptide(L)'
;MRSFEFVEGSSAKFWEIDLDGSEVTVRWGRSGTTGQTKVKTLDDPASAAAHETKLIAEKLRKGYAETTATTAPASVSPPAPAPAVARDEDTFVFPEAWHRHRFARRGSSGVGRFTPDPKARKVVDEELTRTPGQVTKVLQAPTTDMAVSLQAVAWLEGHADATPLGAAAVAAATGLGAWQHRDRLIAFADVWIAEHGLRFAAEAAVELMSLIVQDDALPPGPRYHHGKEQYGVRHMRTGETRHSYYSDAPVMIALRVRHALASAPEAEYEQVVAALTPYRGANAYARAGTSLVLPEQLAWVDEDVAAAVADADDYRGSVLLTAASTAAQVDALVQVSRDSMIFSTLAMLTTLLDGAGTDAAGALFHWLGNEWADADAQRRLLAALAALPGDDIMRGLVDRVDSKYVAPALLDAAERYPARALRLLAEGASKRSVADLLRAQVLAHPEIVEPVLAELTPAAAARIEAIVGDAAALVVAPLSAVPPLLADPPWQHRGKATKPVVIAGLACTDPATISWSAGERDAWADTPFHRHSYQRSTETWKRRAERVITNQTAWNEPPTFFVEAPEEIARPVLATWRSRETWQAGGWMRPVVARFELEALPNALDLARRTPADVAPVVAPYASPEIAVLMADWLGRLKTVRPVALAWLLRHPVEAARALVPVALGKPGLPRRQAENALLALRQHEHGDTVRGAAQTYGPEAAAAIDTLLAADPLAALPAKLPAVPAWAVPGLLPPLKLRDGSGVLPAEAVANVIMVLAMSRIDEPYAGLEIVKQACDPESFAEFGWGLFSRWQTSGAAAKENWVLDSLGLLGDDETVRRLSPLILTWPGEGGHAKAVTGLNVLAAIGSDVALMHLHGIAQRAKFKGLKTAAGQKMDEVAAALGLSAEQLADRLVPDLGLEPDGSMVLDYGARQFTVGFDEQLRPYVADSTGKRLKALPKPGARDDGELAPAAYKTFSALKKDVRTIAADQIRRLERAMVSGRRWTGAEFHQLFVEHPLVWHIVRRLVWGLYDESGTLTGAVRVAEDRTFSTVQDDETTLPDDAIVGVAHPLQLADGLPDWVEVFADYEILQPFPQLSRQTFALTPEEAATSRLTRFEGITVPTGRVIGLERRGWRRETPQDAGIQGRIELTVDAKREVVIELDPGIAIGAMDIFPEQKLDMVFLWDITNGSRWGNRGDGHLPLGSLDAVTISEVIRDLTEITA
;
A
#
# COMPACT_ATOMS: atom_id res chain seq x y z
N MET A 1 -7.57 45.45 -29.68
CA MET A 1 -8.03 44.10 -29.29
C MET A 1 -9.47 43.87 -29.73
N ARG A 2 -9.71 42.83 -30.54
CA ARG A 2 -11.03 42.41 -31.04
C ARG A 2 -11.43 41.11 -30.33
N SER A 3 -12.66 41.01 -29.85
CA SER A 3 -13.16 39.87 -29.09
C SER A 3 -14.26 39.13 -29.82
N PHE A 4 -14.23 37.80 -29.76
CA PHE A 4 -15.15 36.90 -30.43
C PHE A 4 -15.62 35.81 -29.48
N GLU A 5 -16.90 35.49 -29.52
CA GLU A 5 -17.50 34.46 -28.68
C GLU A 5 -18.13 33.34 -29.51
N PHE A 6 -18.08 32.13 -28.97
CA PHE A 6 -18.71 30.94 -29.54
C PHE A 6 -19.56 30.27 -28.47
N VAL A 7 -20.86 30.16 -28.73
CA VAL A 7 -21.84 29.55 -27.83
C VAL A 7 -22.63 28.49 -28.59
N GLU A 8 -22.37 27.22 -28.29
CA GLU A 8 -23.14 26.07 -28.82
C GLU A 8 -23.20 24.95 -27.75
N GLY A 9 -24.41 24.51 -27.40
CA GLY A 9 -24.63 23.53 -26.34
C GLY A 9 -24.10 23.98 -24.97
N SER A 10 -23.25 23.17 -24.34
CA SER A 10 -22.56 23.47 -23.06
C SER A 10 -21.20 24.19 -23.25
N SER A 11 -20.85 24.55 -24.48
CA SER A 11 -19.59 25.20 -24.84
C SER A 11 -19.79 26.71 -25.01
N ALA A 12 -19.35 27.49 -24.03
CA ALA A 12 -19.17 28.94 -24.14
C ALA A 12 -17.67 29.23 -24.14
N LYS A 13 -17.16 29.81 -25.23
CA LYS A 13 -15.72 30.09 -25.42
C LYS A 13 -15.52 31.52 -25.89
N PHE A 14 -14.43 32.12 -25.45
CA PHE A 14 -13.97 33.40 -25.96
C PHE A 14 -12.68 33.21 -26.75
N TRP A 15 -12.49 34.05 -27.76
CA TRP A 15 -11.29 34.14 -28.57
C TRP A 15 -11.08 35.60 -28.91
N GLU A 16 -9.91 36.13 -28.61
CA GLU A 16 -9.58 37.53 -28.75
C GLU A 16 -8.25 37.65 -29.48
N ILE A 17 -8.11 38.71 -30.25
CA ILE A 17 -6.91 38.98 -31.02
C ILE A 17 -6.55 40.46 -30.91
N ASP A 18 -5.26 40.72 -30.73
CA ASP A 18 -4.69 42.04 -30.70
C ASP A 18 -3.48 42.11 -31.63
N LEU A 19 -3.31 43.24 -32.29
CA LEU A 19 -2.21 43.50 -33.21
C LEU A 19 -1.46 44.73 -32.70
N ASP A 20 -0.19 44.53 -32.35
CA ASP A 20 0.72 45.61 -31.95
C ASP A 20 1.99 45.57 -32.82
N GLY A 21 2.09 46.49 -33.77
CA GLY A 21 3.19 46.54 -34.74
C GLY A 21 3.31 45.25 -35.56
N SER A 22 4.39 44.50 -35.34
CA SER A 22 4.67 43.21 -35.98
C SER A 22 4.24 42.01 -35.13
N GLU A 23 3.62 42.22 -33.96
CA GLU A 23 3.17 41.16 -33.06
C GLU A 23 1.66 40.97 -33.09
N VAL A 24 1.24 39.72 -33.26
CA VAL A 24 -0.16 39.30 -33.14
C VAL A 24 -0.33 38.50 -31.85
N THR A 25 -1.11 39.03 -30.92
CA THR A 25 -1.43 38.37 -29.65
C THR A 25 -2.83 37.77 -29.73
N VAL A 26 -2.96 36.48 -29.46
CA VAL A 26 -4.24 35.77 -29.47
C VAL A 26 -4.50 35.20 -28.08
N ARG A 27 -5.66 35.52 -27.48
CA ARG A 27 -6.11 34.97 -26.20
C ARG A 27 -7.36 34.13 -26.40
N TRP A 28 -7.44 32.93 -25.84
CA TRP A 28 -8.65 32.10 -25.97
C TRP A 28 -8.88 31.17 -24.78
N GLY A 29 -10.14 30.88 -24.49
CA GLY A 29 -10.51 30.06 -23.35
C GLY A 29 -12.00 29.74 -23.30
N ARG A 30 -12.41 29.04 -22.25
CA ARG A 30 -13.83 28.93 -21.89
C ARG A 30 -14.25 30.26 -21.27
N SER A 31 -15.43 30.77 -21.60
CA SER A 31 -15.94 32.02 -21.01
C SER A 31 -15.95 31.90 -19.48
N GLY A 32 -15.33 32.86 -18.79
CA GLY A 32 -15.15 32.85 -17.32
C GLY A 32 -13.80 32.31 -16.81
N THR A 33 -12.87 31.90 -17.67
CA THR A 33 -11.49 31.53 -17.26
C THR A 33 -10.47 32.59 -17.69
N THR A 34 -9.25 32.53 -17.13
CA THR A 34 -8.13 33.42 -17.51
C THR A 34 -7.71 33.26 -18.99
N GLY A 35 -8.05 32.14 -19.62
CA GLY A 35 -7.69 31.81 -21.01
C GLY A 35 -6.19 31.52 -21.19
N GLN A 36 -5.83 31.11 -22.40
CA GLN A 36 -4.44 30.94 -22.84
C GLN A 36 -4.07 32.05 -23.82
N THR A 37 -2.89 32.63 -23.67
CA THR A 37 -2.37 33.69 -24.53
C THR A 37 -1.22 33.15 -25.37
N LYS A 38 -1.19 33.53 -26.65
CA LYS A 38 -0.08 33.24 -27.57
C LYS A 38 0.27 34.49 -28.34
N VAL A 39 1.53 34.91 -28.21
CA VAL A 39 2.10 36.01 -28.99
C VAL A 39 2.85 35.44 -30.19
N LYS A 40 2.72 36.08 -31.35
CA LYS A 40 3.47 35.74 -32.56
C LYS A 40 4.00 36.99 -33.24
N THR A 41 5.31 37.16 -33.19
CA THR A 41 6.05 38.18 -33.93
C THR A 41 6.23 37.75 -35.39
N LEU A 42 6.01 38.67 -36.33
CA LEU A 42 6.18 38.50 -37.78
C LEU A 42 7.22 39.50 -38.31
N ASP A 43 7.67 39.31 -39.55
CA ASP A 43 8.81 40.06 -40.10
C ASP A 43 8.53 41.56 -40.31
N ASP A 44 7.26 41.92 -40.52
CA ASP A 44 6.83 43.30 -40.71
C ASP A 44 5.33 43.51 -40.30
N PRO A 45 4.91 44.76 -40.05
CA PRO A 45 3.53 45.06 -39.66
C PRO A 45 2.46 44.70 -40.70
N ALA A 46 2.77 44.73 -42.00
CA ALA A 46 1.81 44.37 -43.05
C ALA A 46 1.55 42.86 -43.07
N SER A 47 2.58 42.05 -42.85
CA SER A 47 2.52 40.61 -42.65
C SER A 47 1.73 40.25 -41.40
N ALA A 48 1.86 41.03 -40.32
CA ALA A 48 1.09 40.87 -39.09
C ALA A 48 -0.41 41.19 -39.28
N ALA A 49 -0.74 42.28 -39.97
CA ALA A 49 -2.12 42.61 -40.33
C ALA A 49 -2.79 41.56 -41.24
N ALA A 50 -2.04 41.03 -42.22
CA ALA A 50 -2.52 39.93 -43.07
C ALA A 50 -2.75 38.64 -42.26
N HIS A 51 -1.89 38.38 -41.27
CA HIS A 51 -2.03 37.22 -40.39
C HIS A 51 -3.24 37.34 -39.45
N GLU A 52 -3.45 38.52 -38.85
CA GLU A 52 -4.62 38.82 -38.01
C GLU A 52 -5.92 38.61 -38.81
N THR A 53 -6.00 39.20 -40.00
CA THR A 53 -7.18 39.10 -40.89
C THR A 53 -7.49 37.63 -41.23
N LYS A 54 -6.46 36.82 -41.49
CA LYS A 54 -6.61 35.38 -41.75
C LYS A 54 -7.19 34.63 -40.55
N LEU A 55 -6.71 34.91 -39.34
CA LEU A 55 -7.17 34.24 -38.11
C LEU A 55 -8.61 34.60 -37.79
N ILE A 56 -8.99 35.86 -37.97
CA ILE A 56 -10.37 36.33 -37.78
C ILE A 56 -11.30 35.63 -38.78
N ALA A 57 -10.95 35.57 -40.06
CA ALA A 57 -11.74 34.87 -41.07
C ALA A 57 -11.90 33.36 -40.77
N GLU A 58 -10.88 32.72 -40.21
CA GLU A 58 -10.95 31.32 -39.78
C GLU A 58 -11.92 31.13 -38.61
N LYS A 59 -11.96 32.08 -37.66
CA LYS A 59 -12.81 32.01 -36.47
C LYS A 59 -14.27 32.29 -36.79
N LEU A 60 -14.54 33.28 -37.65
CA LEU A 60 -15.88 33.53 -38.17
C LEU A 60 -16.43 32.30 -38.91
N ARG A 61 -15.61 31.60 -39.71
CA ARG A 61 -16.02 30.34 -40.38
C ARG A 61 -16.34 29.21 -39.40
N LYS A 62 -15.73 29.23 -38.21
CA LYS A 62 -15.97 28.25 -37.13
C LYS A 62 -17.15 28.62 -36.22
N GLY A 63 -17.96 29.61 -36.60
CA GLY A 63 -19.17 30.01 -35.88
C GLY A 63 -18.95 30.99 -34.74
N TYR A 64 -17.76 31.59 -34.60
CA TYR A 64 -17.53 32.65 -33.62
C TYR A 64 -18.18 33.95 -34.11
N ALA A 65 -18.84 34.69 -33.21
CA ALA A 65 -19.41 36.00 -33.49
C ALA A 65 -18.57 37.10 -32.81
N GLU A 66 -18.35 38.21 -33.50
CA GLU A 66 -17.61 39.35 -32.94
C GLU A 66 -18.47 40.12 -31.93
N THR A 67 -17.94 40.29 -30.71
CA THR A 67 -18.62 41.00 -29.62
C THR A 67 -18.05 42.40 -29.50
N THR A 68 -18.82 43.41 -29.92
CA THR A 68 -18.47 44.83 -29.72
C THR A 68 -18.84 45.27 -28.30
N ALA A 69 -17.98 44.97 -27.32
CA ALA A 69 -18.02 45.58 -25.99
C ALA A 69 -16.75 46.41 -25.79
N THR A 70 -16.87 47.73 -25.98
CA THR A 70 -15.82 48.70 -25.72
C THR A 70 -15.87 49.10 -24.24
N THR A 71 -14.90 48.63 -23.46
CA THR A 71 -14.41 49.34 -22.27
C THR A 71 -12.97 48.93 -22.03
N ALA A 72 -12.04 49.80 -22.43
CA ALA A 72 -10.63 49.68 -22.07
C ALA A 72 -10.47 49.89 -20.55
N PRO A 73 -9.65 49.09 -19.84
CA PRO A 73 -9.07 49.56 -18.60
C PRO A 73 -7.80 50.36 -18.94
N ALA A 74 -7.78 51.60 -18.45
CA ALA A 74 -6.62 52.44 -18.42
C ALA A 74 -5.45 51.74 -17.70
N SER A 75 -4.22 52.07 -18.11
CA SER A 75 -3.00 51.74 -17.39
C SER A 75 -3.09 52.20 -15.93
N VAL A 76 -3.27 51.27 -15.01
CA VAL A 76 -3.04 51.49 -13.58
C VAL A 76 -1.80 50.68 -13.23
N SER A 77 -0.79 51.36 -12.72
CA SER A 77 0.35 50.77 -12.00
C SER A 77 -0.14 49.65 -11.07
N PRO A 78 0.68 48.61 -10.79
CA PRO A 78 0.25 47.48 -9.98
C PRO A 78 -0.41 48.01 -8.69
N PRO A 79 -1.66 47.61 -8.40
CA PRO A 79 -2.28 48.06 -7.18
C PRO A 79 -1.39 47.57 -6.03
N ALA A 80 -1.09 48.47 -5.10
CA ALA A 80 -0.66 48.05 -3.77
C ALA A 80 -1.60 46.92 -3.32
N PRO A 81 -1.07 45.87 -2.64
CA PRO A 81 -1.86 44.69 -2.30
C PRO A 81 -3.16 45.16 -1.65
N ALA A 82 -4.28 44.85 -2.30
CA ALA A 82 -5.58 45.07 -1.71
C ALA A 82 -5.58 44.31 -0.37
N PRO A 83 -6.07 44.93 0.73
CA PRO A 83 -6.18 44.21 1.99
C PRO A 83 -6.99 42.94 1.74
N ALA A 84 -6.50 41.80 2.26
CA ALA A 84 -7.18 40.53 2.18
C ALA A 84 -8.61 40.70 2.66
N VAL A 85 -9.56 40.79 1.72
CA VAL A 85 -10.98 40.77 2.05
C VAL A 85 -11.21 39.39 2.62
N ALA A 86 -11.50 39.32 3.92
CA ALA A 86 -11.82 38.09 4.64
C ALA A 86 -12.77 37.26 3.77
N ARG A 87 -12.38 36.03 3.44
CA ARG A 87 -13.28 35.08 2.80
C ARG A 87 -14.51 34.95 3.71
N ASP A 88 -15.71 34.93 3.13
CA ASP A 88 -16.92 34.59 3.88
C ASP A 88 -16.77 33.13 4.37
N GLU A 89 -16.46 32.95 5.65
CA GLU A 89 -16.27 31.65 6.30
C GLU A 89 -17.56 31.12 6.95
N ASP A 90 -18.70 31.81 6.78
CA ASP A 90 -19.99 31.45 7.40
C ASP A 90 -20.99 30.86 6.39
N THR A 91 -20.84 31.15 5.10
CA THR A 91 -21.71 30.59 4.05
C THR A 91 -21.21 29.24 3.53
N PHE A 92 -22.05 28.20 3.59
CA PHE A 92 -21.71 26.91 2.97
C PHE A 92 -21.75 27.00 1.44
N VAL A 93 -20.58 26.90 0.81
CA VAL A 93 -20.44 26.80 -0.64
C VAL A 93 -20.31 25.34 -1.05
N PHE A 94 -21.33 24.82 -1.75
CA PHE A 94 -21.33 23.44 -2.21
C PHE A 94 -20.13 23.19 -3.17
N PRO A 95 -19.22 22.24 -2.89
CA PRO A 95 -18.01 22.06 -3.68
C PRO A 95 -18.28 21.65 -5.14
N GLU A 96 -17.65 22.32 -6.12
CA GLU A 96 -17.87 22.07 -7.56
C GLU A 96 -17.67 20.59 -7.95
N ALA A 97 -16.64 19.95 -7.39
CA ALA A 97 -16.33 18.54 -7.62
C ALA A 97 -17.44 17.57 -7.19
N TRP A 98 -18.34 17.99 -6.29
CA TRP A 98 -19.46 17.18 -5.79
C TRP A 98 -20.73 17.31 -6.64
N HIS A 99 -20.82 18.29 -7.55
CA HIS A 99 -22.03 18.49 -8.37
C HIS A 99 -22.41 17.24 -9.17
N ARG A 100 -21.43 16.48 -9.66
CA ARG A 100 -21.66 15.25 -10.43
C ARG A 100 -22.12 14.06 -9.60
N HIS A 101 -21.99 14.13 -8.27
CA HIS A 101 -22.27 13.02 -7.37
C HIS A 101 -23.65 13.13 -6.73
N ARG A 102 -24.15 14.34 -6.51
CA ARG A 102 -25.47 14.55 -5.89
C ARG A 102 -26.63 14.35 -6.87
N PHE A 103 -27.78 13.99 -6.32
CA PHE A 103 -29.06 14.07 -6.99
C PHE A 103 -29.74 15.38 -6.60
N ALA A 104 -29.45 16.43 -7.39
CA ALA A 104 -29.91 17.78 -7.10
C ALA A 104 -31.42 17.88 -6.90
N ARG A 105 -31.84 18.81 -6.03
CA ARG A 105 -33.24 19.25 -5.89
C ARG A 105 -33.46 20.55 -6.67
N ARG A 106 -34.71 20.94 -6.88
CA ARG A 106 -35.06 22.22 -7.52
C ARG A 106 -34.52 23.37 -6.67
N GLY A 107 -33.81 24.30 -7.31
CA GLY A 107 -33.18 25.43 -6.63
C GLY A 107 -31.74 25.18 -6.14
N SER A 108 -31.20 23.96 -6.25
CA SER A 108 -29.79 23.70 -5.93
C SER A 108 -28.84 24.51 -6.82
N SER A 109 -27.70 24.93 -6.25
CA SER A 109 -26.70 25.70 -6.99
C SER A 109 -26.05 24.87 -8.11
N GLY A 110 -25.80 25.46 -9.27
CA GLY A 110 -25.12 24.76 -10.39
C GLY A 110 -25.90 23.59 -10.98
N VAL A 111 -27.23 23.62 -10.95
CA VAL A 111 -28.09 22.71 -11.73
C VAL A 111 -28.14 23.19 -13.18
N GLY A 112 -27.63 22.36 -14.09
CA GLY A 112 -27.71 22.60 -15.53
C GLY A 112 -28.90 21.90 -16.18
N ARG A 113 -29.03 22.00 -17.51
CA ARG A 113 -30.02 21.24 -18.28
C ARG A 113 -29.76 19.74 -18.15
N PHE A 114 -30.77 18.98 -17.71
CA PHE A 114 -30.68 17.52 -17.69
C PHE A 114 -30.74 16.93 -19.11
N THR A 115 -29.94 15.89 -19.36
CA THR A 115 -29.96 15.11 -20.61
C THR A 115 -29.84 13.63 -20.26
N PRO A 116 -30.81 12.77 -20.65
CA PRO A 116 -30.72 11.32 -20.45
C PRO A 116 -29.47 10.73 -21.10
N ASP A 117 -28.89 9.68 -20.53
CA ASP A 117 -27.75 8.98 -21.14
C ASP A 117 -28.16 8.33 -22.48
N PRO A 118 -27.55 8.69 -23.63
CA PRO A 118 -27.88 8.09 -24.92
C PRO A 118 -27.60 6.58 -24.99
N LYS A 119 -26.83 6.01 -24.05
CA LYS A 119 -26.57 4.57 -23.96
C LYS A 119 -27.54 3.82 -23.04
N ALA A 120 -28.45 4.53 -22.35
CA ALA A 120 -29.32 3.94 -21.34
C ALA A 120 -30.13 2.75 -21.86
N ARG A 121 -30.72 2.87 -23.06
CA ARG A 121 -31.49 1.78 -23.69
C ARG A 121 -30.66 0.50 -23.85
N LYS A 122 -29.45 0.63 -24.40
CA LYS A 122 -28.53 -0.50 -24.57
C LYS A 122 -28.18 -1.14 -23.23
N VAL A 123 -27.94 -0.34 -22.19
CA VAL A 123 -27.63 -0.83 -20.85
C VAL A 123 -28.82 -1.60 -20.26
N VAL A 124 -30.04 -1.09 -20.42
CA VAL A 124 -31.26 -1.77 -19.98
C VAL A 124 -31.44 -3.11 -20.72
N ASP A 125 -31.26 -3.15 -22.04
CA ASP A 125 -31.37 -4.38 -22.83
C ASP A 125 -30.34 -5.45 -22.41
N GLU A 126 -29.10 -5.02 -22.14
CA GLU A 126 -28.04 -5.89 -21.61
C GLU A 126 -28.41 -6.45 -20.23
N GLU A 127 -28.97 -5.64 -19.33
CA GLU A 127 -29.38 -6.11 -17.99
C GLU A 127 -30.61 -7.03 -18.02
N LEU A 128 -31.59 -6.76 -18.91
CA LEU A 128 -32.76 -7.62 -19.14
C LEU A 128 -32.35 -9.02 -19.62
N THR A 129 -31.29 -9.10 -20.42
CA THR A 129 -30.82 -10.36 -21.03
C THR A 129 -29.67 -11.03 -20.29
N ARG A 130 -29.14 -10.40 -19.22
CA ARG A 130 -28.00 -10.90 -18.42
C ARG A 130 -28.20 -12.33 -17.92
N THR A 131 -29.40 -12.63 -17.41
CA THR A 131 -29.82 -13.99 -17.06
C THR A 131 -30.99 -14.38 -17.96
N PRO A 132 -30.75 -15.11 -19.06
CA PRO A 132 -31.79 -15.42 -20.04
C PRO A 132 -33.03 -16.04 -19.39
N GLY A 133 -34.20 -15.41 -19.61
CA GLY A 133 -35.49 -15.88 -19.11
C GLY A 133 -35.82 -15.57 -17.64
N GLN A 134 -34.91 -14.94 -16.88
CA GLN A 134 -35.16 -14.62 -15.46
C GLN A 134 -36.33 -13.64 -15.28
N VAL A 135 -36.31 -12.51 -16.00
CA VAL A 135 -37.32 -11.46 -15.86
C VAL A 135 -38.71 -12.00 -16.16
N THR A 136 -38.87 -12.70 -17.29
CA THR A 136 -40.14 -13.36 -17.67
C THR A 136 -40.57 -14.39 -16.61
N LYS A 137 -39.64 -15.21 -16.10
CA LYS A 137 -39.94 -16.21 -15.07
C LYS A 137 -40.46 -15.57 -13.78
N VAL A 138 -39.86 -14.46 -13.33
CA VAL A 138 -40.30 -13.73 -12.13
C VAL A 138 -41.68 -13.12 -12.37
N LEU A 139 -41.89 -12.44 -13.49
CA LEU A 139 -43.16 -11.78 -13.81
C LEU A 139 -44.33 -12.76 -14.03
N GLN A 140 -44.04 -14.00 -14.41
CA GLN A 140 -45.04 -15.06 -14.59
C GLN A 140 -45.14 -16.02 -13.39
N ALA A 141 -44.38 -15.76 -12.31
CA ALA A 141 -44.44 -16.57 -11.11
C ALA A 141 -45.84 -16.48 -10.47
N PRO A 142 -46.36 -17.57 -9.85
CA PRO A 142 -47.64 -17.53 -9.13
C PRO A 142 -47.67 -16.51 -7.97
N THR A 143 -46.50 -16.13 -7.47
CA THR A 143 -46.29 -15.13 -6.41
C THR A 143 -46.29 -13.68 -6.92
N THR A 144 -46.36 -13.46 -8.24
CA THR A 144 -46.51 -12.12 -8.84
C THR A 144 -47.99 -11.73 -8.89
N ASP A 145 -48.32 -10.52 -8.45
CA ASP A 145 -49.69 -10.00 -8.52
C ASP A 145 -50.16 -10.00 -9.97
N MET A 146 -51.34 -10.58 -10.24
CA MET A 146 -51.87 -10.74 -11.60
C MET A 146 -51.94 -9.41 -12.36
N ALA A 147 -52.40 -8.33 -11.70
CA ALA A 147 -52.46 -7.00 -12.29
C ALA A 147 -51.06 -6.47 -12.67
N VAL A 148 -50.05 -6.72 -11.82
CA VAL A 148 -48.65 -6.33 -12.07
C VAL A 148 -48.07 -7.13 -13.24
N SER A 149 -48.32 -8.43 -13.29
CA SER A 149 -47.91 -9.32 -14.38
C SER A 149 -48.44 -8.86 -15.73
N LEU A 150 -49.75 -8.57 -15.82
CA LEU A 150 -50.39 -8.11 -17.06
C LEU A 150 -49.77 -6.80 -17.58
N GLN A 151 -49.52 -5.83 -16.69
CA GLN A 151 -48.91 -4.56 -17.07
C GLN A 151 -47.44 -4.71 -17.47
N ALA A 152 -46.70 -5.59 -16.80
CA ALA A 152 -45.30 -5.87 -17.12
C ALA A 152 -45.14 -6.57 -18.48
N VAL A 153 -46.04 -7.51 -18.80
CA VAL A 153 -46.07 -8.17 -20.12
C VAL A 153 -46.39 -7.15 -21.21
N ALA A 154 -47.40 -6.28 -21.00
CA ALA A 154 -47.73 -5.22 -21.94
C ALA A 154 -46.54 -4.29 -22.24
N TRP A 155 -45.74 -3.96 -21.21
CA TRP A 155 -44.49 -3.19 -21.36
C TRP A 155 -43.44 -3.93 -22.20
N LEU A 156 -43.18 -5.21 -21.91
CA LEU A 156 -42.17 -6.02 -22.63
C LEU A 156 -42.54 -6.23 -24.11
N GLU A 157 -43.82 -6.29 -24.42
CA GLU A 157 -44.34 -6.43 -25.79
C GLU A 157 -44.42 -5.10 -26.55
N GLY A 158 -44.11 -3.97 -25.89
CA GLY A 158 -44.11 -2.65 -26.51
C GLY A 158 -45.49 -2.12 -26.88
N HIS A 159 -46.52 -2.50 -26.11
CA HIS A 159 -47.89 -2.01 -26.33
C HIS A 159 -47.99 -0.48 -26.13
N ALA A 160 -48.84 0.17 -26.93
CA ALA A 160 -49.09 1.62 -26.83
C ALA A 160 -49.72 2.03 -25.48
N ASP A 161 -50.37 1.09 -24.78
CA ASP A 161 -50.99 1.29 -23.45
C ASP A 161 -50.00 0.99 -22.30
N ALA A 162 -48.69 1.03 -22.56
CA ALA A 162 -47.65 0.83 -21.56
C ALA A 162 -47.82 1.76 -20.34
N THR A 163 -47.99 1.18 -19.15
CA THR A 163 -48.23 1.93 -17.91
C THR A 163 -46.95 2.10 -17.08
N PRO A 164 -46.90 3.14 -16.21
CA PRO A 164 -45.81 3.29 -15.24
C PRO A 164 -45.62 2.06 -14.35
N LEU A 165 -46.72 1.38 -13.96
CA LEU A 165 -46.69 0.15 -13.17
C LEU A 165 -45.99 -1.00 -13.92
N GLY A 166 -46.26 -1.16 -15.22
CA GLY A 166 -45.61 -2.18 -16.05
C GLY A 166 -44.10 -1.96 -16.17
N ALA A 167 -43.69 -0.71 -16.39
CA ALA A 167 -42.29 -0.31 -16.44
C ALA A 167 -41.56 -0.58 -15.11
N ALA A 168 -42.18 -0.20 -13.99
CA ALA A 168 -41.68 -0.42 -12.64
C ALA A 168 -41.51 -1.91 -12.33
N ALA A 169 -42.49 -2.74 -12.68
CA ALA A 169 -42.45 -4.18 -12.44
C ALA A 169 -41.29 -4.88 -13.18
N VAL A 170 -41.01 -4.47 -14.42
CA VAL A 170 -39.88 -4.97 -15.20
C VAL A 170 -38.54 -4.55 -14.57
N ALA A 171 -38.42 -3.30 -14.12
CA ALA A 171 -37.22 -2.84 -13.41
C ALA A 171 -37.00 -3.62 -12.10
N ALA A 172 -38.07 -3.86 -11.31
CA ALA A 172 -38.03 -4.64 -10.09
C ALA A 172 -37.54 -6.08 -10.34
N ALA A 173 -38.13 -6.78 -11.32
CA ALA A 173 -37.75 -8.15 -11.68
C ALA A 173 -36.31 -8.26 -12.20
N THR A 174 -35.83 -7.24 -12.92
CA THR A 174 -34.45 -7.16 -13.43
C THR A 174 -33.43 -7.03 -12.28
N GLY A 175 -33.80 -6.36 -11.20
CA GLY A 175 -32.96 -6.16 -10.02
C GLY A 175 -32.64 -7.44 -9.23
N LEU A 176 -33.39 -8.52 -9.42
CA LEU A 176 -33.20 -9.77 -8.69
C LEU A 176 -31.81 -10.38 -9.00
N GLY A 177 -30.99 -10.59 -7.96
CA GLY A 177 -29.65 -11.17 -8.09
C GLY A 177 -28.62 -10.25 -8.77
N ALA A 178 -28.93 -8.98 -9.02
CA ALA A 178 -28.07 -8.02 -9.72
C ALA A 178 -27.18 -7.20 -8.77
N TRP A 179 -26.74 -7.77 -7.63
CA TRP A 179 -26.14 -7.00 -6.53
C TRP A 179 -24.85 -6.25 -6.93
N GLN A 180 -24.04 -6.83 -7.83
CA GLN A 180 -22.83 -6.22 -8.39
C GLN A 180 -23.10 -5.23 -9.54
N HIS A 181 -24.34 -5.18 -10.06
CA HIS A 181 -24.75 -4.38 -11.23
C HIS A 181 -25.80 -3.31 -10.89
N ARG A 182 -26.11 -3.11 -9.60
CA ARG A 182 -27.18 -2.20 -9.15
C ARG A 182 -27.09 -0.79 -9.72
N ASP A 183 -25.88 -0.24 -9.88
CA ASP A 183 -25.66 1.10 -10.43
C ASP A 183 -26.07 1.20 -11.91
N ARG A 184 -26.05 0.08 -12.65
CA ARG A 184 -26.49 0.05 -14.06
C ARG A 184 -28.00 0.14 -14.20
N LEU A 185 -28.76 -0.24 -13.17
CA LEU A 185 -30.22 -0.18 -13.18
C LEU A 185 -30.75 1.26 -13.14
N ILE A 186 -29.91 2.25 -12.79
CA ILE A 186 -30.26 3.66 -12.91
C ILE A 186 -30.63 4.06 -14.35
N ALA A 187 -30.14 3.31 -15.35
CA ALA A 187 -30.44 3.54 -16.75
C ALA A 187 -31.94 3.42 -17.08
N PHE A 188 -32.73 2.70 -16.26
CA PHE A 188 -34.18 2.65 -16.42
C PHE A 188 -34.81 4.05 -16.32
N ALA A 189 -34.35 4.90 -15.40
CA ALA A 189 -34.84 6.28 -15.29
C ALA A 189 -34.59 7.07 -16.58
N ASP A 190 -33.38 6.97 -17.14
CA ASP A 190 -33.01 7.69 -18.36
C ASP A 190 -33.80 7.20 -19.58
N VAL A 191 -34.11 5.89 -19.68
CA VAL A 191 -34.99 5.34 -20.71
C VAL A 191 -36.42 5.89 -20.57
N TRP A 192 -36.98 5.86 -19.36
CA TRP A 192 -38.34 6.37 -19.12
C TRP A 192 -38.45 7.86 -19.45
N ILE A 193 -37.46 8.66 -19.05
CA ILE A 193 -37.43 10.10 -19.34
C ILE A 193 -37.31 10.36 -20.85
N ALA A 194 -36.39 9.66 -21.53
CA ALA A 194 -36.11 9.88 -22.95
C ALA A 194 -37.29 9.52 -23.85
N GLU A 195 -38.07 8.50 -23.49
CA GLU A 195 -39.08 7.91 -24.37
C GLU A 195 -40.52 8.24 -23.98
N HIS A 196 -40.78 8.47 -22.69
CA HIS A 196 -42.12 8.68 -22.15
C HIS A 196 -42.28 10.00 -21.37
N GLY A 197 -41.19 10.74 -21.15
CA GLY A 197 -41.19 12.05 -20.49
C GLY A 197 -41.11 11.99 -18.96
N LEU A 198 -40.94 13.17 -18.33
CA LEU A 198 -40.67 13.27 -16.90
C LEU A 198 -41.83 12.82 -16.01
N ARG A 199 -43.07 13.14 -16.41
CA ARG A 199 -44.26 12.70 -15.68
C ARG A 199 -44.33 11.18 -15.56
N PHE A 200 -44.20 10.48 -16.70
CA PHE A 200 -44.23 9.02 -16.73
C PHE A 200 -43.10 8.42 -15.88
N ALA A 201 -41.88 8.94 -16.03
CA ALA A 201 -40.73 8.46 -15.26
C ALA A 201 -40.92 8.66 -13.74
N ALA A 202 -41.54 9.75 -13.32
CA ALA A 202 -41.85 10.03 -11.91
C ALA A 202 -42.91 9.08 -11.36
N GLU A 203 -44.01 8.85 -12.09
CA GLU A 203 -45.02 7.85 -11.73
C GLU A 203 -44.39 6.45 -11.63
N ALA A 204 -43.56 6.05 -12.61
CA ALA A 204 -42.91 4.73 -12.63
C ALA A 204 -41.90 4.54 -11.48
N ALA A 205 -41.16 5.58 -11.12
CA ALA A 205 -40.23 5.54 -9.98
C ALA A 205 -40.98 5.40 -8.65
N VAL A 206 -42.11 6.09 -8.46
CA VAL A 206 -42.95 5.97 -7.26
C VAL A 206 -43.63 4.59 -7.19
N GLU A 207 -44.13 4.07 -8.32
CA GLU A 207 -44.63 2.70 -8.42
C GLU A 207 -43.55 1.69 -8.01
N LEU A 208 -42.32 1.84 -8.52
CA LEU A 208 -41.20 0.96 -8.19
C LEU A 208 -40.84 0.97 -6.69
N MET A 209 -40.97 2.12 -6.02
CA MET A 209 -40.80 2.21 -4.56
C MET A 209 -41.88 1.41 -3.81
N SER A 210 -43.07 1.27 -4.39
CA SER A 210 -44.21 0.59 -3.79
C SER A 210 -44.24 -0.94 -4.01
N LEU A 211 -43.40 -1.46 -4.91
CA LEU A 211 -43.31 -2.88 -5.25
C LEU A 211 -42.27 -3.61 -4.39
N ILE A 212 -42.40 -4.93 -4.24
CA ILE A 212 -41.42 -5.81 -3.62
C ILE A 212 -41.22 -7.07 -4.47
N VAL A 213 -39.98 -7.56 -4.53
CA VAL A 213 -39.65 -8.84 -5.15
C VAL A 213 -39.36 -9.85 -4.04
N GLN A 214 -40.27 -10.80 -3.84
CA GLN A 214 -40.18 -11.74 -2.73
C GLN A 214 -40.71 -13.12 -3.13
N ASP A 215 -40.18 -14.14 -2.46
CA ASP A 215 -40.78 -15.46 -2.40
C ASP A 215 -41.59 -15.52 -1.10
N ASP A 216 -42.92 -15.50 -1.21
CA ASP A 216 -43.85 -15.53 -0.07
C ASP A 216 -43.85 -16.88 0.67
N ALA A 217 -43.22 -17.93 0.11
CA ALA A 217 -43.09 -19.24 0.76
C ALA A 217 -41.87 -19.36 1.70
N LEU A 218 -40.99 -18.34 1.74
CA LEU A 218 -39.80 -18.33 2.59
C LEU A 218 -39.98 -17.38 3.80
N PRO A 219 -39.55 -17.78 5.01
CA PRO A 219 -39.55 -16.88 6.15
C PRO A 219 -38.60 -15.68 5.92
N PRO A 220 -38.90 -14.50 6.49
CA PRO A 220 -38.03 -13.32 6.38
C PRO A 220 -36.68 -13.55 7.08
N GLY A 221 -35.55 -13.37 6.37
CA GLY A 221 -34.18 -13.53 6.89
C GLY A 221 -33.09 -13.49 5.79
N PRO A 222 -31.79 -13.37 6.13
CA PRO A 222 -30.69 -13.34 5.15
C PRO A 222 -30.52 -14.71 4.48
N ARG A 223 -30.52 -14.73 3.14
CA ARG A 223 -30.72 -15.95 2.33
C ARG A 223 -29.43 -16.43 1.70
N TYR A 224 -29.20 -17.75 1.79
CA TYR A 224 -28.33 -18.49 0.88
C TYR A 224 -29.19 -19.06 -0.26
N HIS A 225 -28.73 -18.94 -1.50
CA HIS A 225 -29.44 -19.46 -2.67
C HIS A 225 -29.41 -20.99 -2.68
N HIS A 226 -30.56 -21.63 -2.51
CA HIS A 226 -30.70 -23.10 -2.53
C HIS A 226 -31.41 -23.62 -3.79
N GLY A 227 -31.66 -22.75 -4.78
CA GLY A 227 -32.12 -23.15 -6.12
C GLY A 227 -33.57 -23.62 -6.21
N LYS A 228 -34.37 -23.48 -5.14
CA LYS A 228 -35.80 -23.85 -5.08
C LYS A 228 -36.76 -22.65 -4.91
N GLU A 229 -36.24 -21.43 -4.89
CA GLU A 229 -37.01 -20.19 -4.66
C GLU A 229 -37.93 -19.80 -5.84
N GLN A 230 -39.15 -19.30 -5.55
CA GLN A 230 -40.14 -18.76 -6.49
C GLN A 230 -40.42 -17.27 -6.25
N TYR A 231 -39.46 -16.41 -6.60
CA TYR A 231 -39.61 -14.95 -6.49
C TYR A 231 -40.68 -14.41 -7.45
N GLY A 232 -41.56 -13.55 -6.94
CA GLY A 232 -42.55 -12.79 -7.71
C GLY A 232 -42.55 -11.30 -7.33
N VAL A 233 -43.22 -10.47 -8.15
CA VAL A 233 -43.36 -9.01 -7.95
C VAL A 233 -44.77 -8.67 -7.49
N ARG A 234 -44.91 -7.92 -6.40
CA ARG A 234 -46.21 -7.49 -5.89
C ARG A 234 -46.12 -6.15 -5.17
N HIS A 235 -47.25 -5.51 -4.90
CA HIS A 235 -47.25 -4.34 -4.03
C HIS A 235 -46.89 -4.72 -2.59
N MET A 236 -46.23 -3.79 -1.90
CA MET A 236 -45.98 -3.92 -0.46
C MET A 236 -47.29 -3.86 0.32
N ARG A 237 -47.46 -4.80 1.25
CA ARG A 237 -48.63 -4.89 2.13
C ARG A 237 -48.43 -4.04 3.38
N THR A 238 -49.53 -3.65 4.04
CA THR A 238 -49.47 -2.91 5.31
C THR A 238 -48.70 -3.72 6.37
N GLY A 239 -47.71 -3.08 7.00
CA GLY A 239 -46.86 -3.70 8.02
C GLY A 239 -45.63 -4.44 7.46
N GLU A 240 -45.48 -4.58 6.13
CA GLU A 240 -44.24 -5.05 5.54
C GLU A 240 -43.20 -3.93 5.49
N THR A 241 -41.95 -4.26 5.82
CA THR A 241 -40.81 -3.35 5.74
C THR A 241 -39.80 -3.86 4.71
N ARG A 242 -39.12 -2.92 4.04
CA ARG A 242 -37.97 -3.23 3.20
C ARG A 242 -36.72 -3.19 4.06
N HIS A 243 -35.76 -4.07 3.78
CA HIS A 243 -34.48 -4.04 4.46
C HIS A 243 -33.35 -4.06 3.43
N SER A 244 -32.45 -3.09 3.51
CA SER A 244 -31.24 -3.04 2.70
C SER A 244 -30.11 -2.39 3.49
N TYR A 245 -28.88 -2.89 3.31
CA TYR A 245 -27.66 -2.30 3.88
C TYR A 245 -27.05 -1.21 2.98
N TYR A 246 -27.55 -1.06 1.74
CA TYR A 246 -27.04 -0.11 0.75
C TYR A 246 -28.20 0.50 -0.04
N SER A 247 -27.95 1.61 -0.74
CA SER A 247 -28.91 2.15 -1.73
C SER A 247 -29.22 1.10 -2.79
N ASP A 248 -30.50 0.76 -2.94
CA ASP A 248 -31.00 -0.20 -3.93
C ASP A 248 -31.49 0.53 -5.19
N ALA A 249 -31.77 -0.24 -6.25
CA ALA A 249 -32.14 0.33 -7.55
C ALA A 249 -33.37 1.26 -7.49
N PRO A 250 -34.45 0.95 -6.74
CA PRO A 250 -35.61 1.83 -6.61
C PRO A 250 -35.26 3.25 -6.14
N VAL A 251 -34.44 3.37 -5.09
CA VAL A 251 -34.03 4.68 -4.56
C VAL A 251 -33.17 5.43 -5.57
N MET A 252 -32.22 4.75 -6.21
CA MET A 252 -31.32 5.37 -7.19
C MET A 252 -32.06 5.85 -8.44
N ILE A 253 -33.05 5.08 -8.91
CA ILE A 253 -33.93 5.44 -10.04
C ILE A 253 -34.77 6.66 -9.66
N ALA A 254 -35.40 6.67 -8.49
CA ALA A 254 -36.20 7.81 -8.02
C ALA A 254 -35.36 9.08 -7.87
N LEU A 255 -34.17 8.98 -7.29
CA LEU A 255 -33.24 10.10 -7.17
C LEU A 255 -32.72 10.59 -8.54
N ARG A 256 -32.55 9.70 -9.52
CA ARG A 256 -32.22 10.10 -10.90
C ARG A 256 -33.35 10.90 -11.55
N VAL A 257 -34.60 10.48 -11.33
CA VAL A 257 -35.78 11.24 -11.80
C VAL A 257 -35.89 12.60 -11.11
N ARG A 258 -35.67 12.66 -9.78
CA ARG A 258 -35.56 13.93 -9.04
C ARG A 258 -34.53 14.87 -9.66
N HIS A 259 -33.34 14.35 -9.97
CA HIS A 259 -32.28 15.15 -10.56
C HIS A 259 -32.69 15.75 -11.92
N ALA A 260 -33.50 15.04 -12.70
CA ALA A 260 -34.06 15.56 -13.93
C ALA A 260 -35.11 16.66 -13.67
N LEU A 261 -36.01 16.42 -12.71
CA LEU A 261 -37.04 17.37 -12.27
C LEU A 261 -36.45 18.69 -11.72
N ALA A 262 -35.28 18.64 -11.09
CA ALA A 262 -34.59 19.83 -10.59
C ALA A 262 -34.32 20.89 -11.67
N SER A 263 -34.23 20.47 -12.94
CA SER A 263 -34.03 21.34 -14.11
C SER A 263 -35.27 21.52 -14.99
N ALA A 264 -36.41 20.93 -14.58
CA ALA A 264 -37.64 20.95 -15.37
C ALA A 264 -38.32 22.33 -15.34
N PRO A 265 -38.96 22.76 -16.45
CA PRO A 265 -39.81 23.95 -16.45
C PRO A 265 -40.91 23.87 -15.38
N GLU A 266 -41.31 25.02 -14.82
CA GLU A 266 -42.35 25.11 -13.78
C GLU A 266 -43.63 24.34 -14.16
N ALA A 267 -44.14 24.54 -15.38
CA ALA A 267 -45.37 23.89 -15.84
C ALA A 267 -45.26 22.36 -15.91
N GLU A 268 -44.09 21.82 -16.25
CA GLU A 268 -43.87 20.36 -16.29
C GLU A 268 -43.75 19.79 -14.87
N TYR A 269 -43.09 20.53 -13.97
CA TYR A 269 -42.99 20.16 -12.57
C TYR A 269 -44.35 20.16 -11.86
N GLU A 270 -45.18 21.19 -12.06
CA GLU A 270 -46.54 21.23 -11.51
C GLU A 270 -47.41 20.06 -12.01
N GLN A 271 -47.24 19.65 -13.29
CA GLN A 271 -47.91 18.46 -13.82
C GLN A 271 -47.47 17.19 -13.09
N VAL A 272 -46.17 17.05 -12.76
CA VAL A 272 -45.67 15.91 -11.99
C VAL A 272 -46.21 15.94 -10.55
N VAL A 273 -46.24 17.10 -9.89
CA VAL A 273 -46.82 17.25 -8.54
C VAL A 273 -48.29 16.80 -8.54
N ALA A 274 -49.08 17.26 -9.52
CA ALA A 274 -50.48 16.86 -9.66
C ALA A 274 -50.63 15.34 -9.92
N ALA A 275 -49.77 14.77 -10.77
CA ALA A 275 -49.78 13.34 -11.10
C ALA A 275 -49.38 12.45 -9.91
N LEU A 276 -48.46 12.91 -9.06
CA LEU A 276 -48.00 12.18 -7.88
C LEU A 276 -48.90 12.35 -6.64
N THR A 277 -49.79 13.34 -6.62
CA THR A 277 -50.69 13.59 -5.47
C THR A 277 -51.57 12.37 -5.13
N PRO A 278 -52.21 11.65 -6.10
CA PRO A 278 -52.97 10.43 -5.80
C PRO A 278 -52.14 9.31 -5.15
N TYR A 279 -50.83 9.22 -5.45
CA TYR A 279 -49.94 8.22 -4.87
C TYR A 279 -49.70 8.41 -3.37
N ARG A 280 -50.00 9.60 -2.83
CA ARG A 280 -49.99 9.86 -1.39
C ARG A 280 -51.00 8.98 -0.63
N GLY A 281 -52.06 8.52 -1.30
CA GLY A 281 -53.07 7.64 -0.71
C GLY A 281 -52.81 6.14 -0.88
N ALA A 282 -51.74 5.73 -1.58
CA ALA A 282 -51.52 4.34 -1.97
C ALA A 282 -50.96 3.49 -0.84
N ASN A 283 -49.69 3.70 -0.47
CA ASN A 283 -49.05 3.08 0.70
C ASN A 283 -47.87 3.93 1.20
N ALA A 284 -47.29 3.55 2.35
CA ALA A 284 -46.25 4.32 3.02
C ALA A 284 -44.96 4.47 2.18
N TYR A 285 -44.65 3.49 1.32
CA TYR A 285 -43.48 3.48 0.46
C TYR A 285 -43.68 4.32 -0.81
N ALA A 286 -44.89 4.31 -1.40
CA ALA A 286 -45.27 5.22 -2.47
C ALA A 286 -45.23 6.67 -1.97
N ARG A 287 -45.77 6.94 -0.77
CA ARG A 287 -45.67 8.24 -0.10
C ARG A 287 -44.22 8.70 0.06
N ALA A 288 -43.37 7.88 0.69
CA ALA A 288 -41.95 8.19 0.82
C ALA A 288 -41.28 8.42 -0.55
N GLY A 289 -41.67 7.66 -1.58
CA GLY A 289 -41.25 7.87 -2.97
C GLY A 289 -41.64 9.24 -3.52
N THR A 290 -42.86 9.74 -3.24
CA THR A 290 -43.26 11.10 -3.65
C THR A 290 -42.41 12.18 -2.98
N SER A 291 -42.14 12.06 -1.68
CA SER A 291 -41.29 13.00 -0.93
C SER A 291 -39.82 12.93 -1.34
N LEU A 292 -39.36 11.76 -1.77
CA LEU A 292 -38.02 11.57 -2.33
C LEU A 292 -37.85 12.27 -3.68
N VAL A 293 -38.87 12.16 -4.55
CA VAL A 293 -38.86 12.73 -5.91
C VAL A 293 -39.13 14.24 -5.91
N LEU A 294 -39.97 14.72 -4.98
CA LEU A 294 -40.42 16.12 -4.85
C LEU A 294 -40.12 16.67 -3.44
N PRO A 295 -38.85 16.77 -3.02
CA PRO A 295 -38.47 17.18 -1.66
C PRO A 295 -38.85 18.63 -1.31
N GLU A 296 -39.21 19.46 -2.29
CA GLU A 296 -39.66 20.84 -2.09
C GLU A 296 -41.08 20.92 -1.51
N GLN A 297 -41.85 19.82 -1.58
CA GLN A 297 -43.15 19.71 -0.91
C GLN A 297 -42.94 19.45 0.59
N LEU A 298 -42.46 20.47 1.32
CA LEU A 298 -42.02 20.33 2.72
C LEU A 298 -43.08 19.72 3.64
N ALA A 299 -44.37 20.03 3.43
CA ALA A 299 -45.45 19.44 4.20
C ALA A 299 -45.58 17.91 3.98
N TRP A 300 -45.28 17.41 2.78
CA TRP A 300 -45.24 15.98 2.50
C TRP A 300 -44.06 15.31 3.18
N VAL A 301 -42.90 15.98 3.16
CA VAL A 301 -41.69 15.50 3.84
C VAL A 301 -41.91 15.44 5.35
N ASP A 302 -42.43 16.48 5.98
CA ASP A 302 -42.72 16.51 7.42
C ASP A 302 -43.67 15.38 7.85
N GLU A 303 -44.75 15.17 7.08
CA GLU A 303 -45.72 14.12 7.33
C GLU A 303 -45.09 12.72 7.25
N ASP A 304 -44.23 12.50 6.24
CA ASP A 304 -43.58 11.21 6.02
C ASP A 304 -42.44 10.93 6.99
N VAL A 305 -41.69 11.96 7.40
CA VAL A 305 -40.68 11.86 8.46
C VAL A 305 -41.35 11.44 9.76
N ALA A 306 -42.44 12.12 10.16
CA ALA A 306 -43.18 11.77 11.36
C ALA A 306 -43.73 10.33 11.30
N ALA A 307 -44.26 9.91 10.14
CA ALA A 307 -44.75 8.55 9.95
C ALA A 307 -43.63 7.50 10.01
N ALA A 308 -42.49 7.72 9.34
CA ALA A 308 -41.37 6.78 9.35
C ALA A 308 -40.77 6.61 10.76
N VAL A 309 -40.69 7.70 11.53
CA VAL A 309 -40.24 7.65 12.94
C VAL A 309 -41.24 6.91 13.81
N ALA A 310 -42.54 7.18 13.66
CA ALA A 310 -43.59 6.50 14.42
C ALA A 310 -43.64 4.99 14.15
N ASP A 311 -43.38 4.59 12.91
CA ASP A 311 -43.36 3.19 12.49
C ASP A 311 -42.04 2.48 12.82
N ALA A 312 -41.00 3.20 13.27
CA ALA A 312 -39.63 2.71 13.43
C ALA A 312 -39.09 2.01 12.17
N ASP A 313 -39.44 2.54 10.99
CA ASP A 313 -39.06 1.95 9.70
C ASP A 313 -37.72 2.48 9.23
N ASP A 314 -36.70 1.64 9.38
CA ASP A 314 -35.31 2.02 9.15
C ASP A 314 -34.97 2.34 7.69
N TYR A 315 -35.61 1.66 6.74
CA TYR A 315 -35.42 1.90 5.32
C TYR A 315 -36.07 3.21 4.89
N ARG A 316 -37.33 3.47 5.29
CA ARG A 316 -37.98 4.76 5.00
C ARG A 316 -37.22 5.91 5.65
N GLY A 317 -36.77 5.74 6.90
CA GLY A 317 -35.91 6.71 7.59
C GLY A 317 -34.68 7.07 6.75
N SER A 318 -33.96 6.05 6.28
CA SER A 318 -32.74 6.22 5.50
C SER A 318 -32.99 6.90 4.15
N VAL A 319 -34.09 6.56 3.47
CA VAL A 319 -34.45 7.19 2.19
C VAL A 319 -34.80 8.66 2.38
N LEU A 320 -35.62 8.97 3.39
CA LEU A 320 -36.10 10.32 3.67
C LEU A 320 -34.98 11.28 4.10
N LEU A 321 -33.84 10.78 4.61
CA LEU A 321 -32.66 11.63 4.86
C LEU A 321 -32.21 12.39 3.61
N THR A 322 -32.39 11.83 2.41
CA THR A 322 -32.05 12.54 1.17
C THR A 322 -33.08 13.60 0.76
N ALA A 323 -34.27 13.59 1.33
CA ALA A 323 -35.31 14.61 1.15
C ALA A 323 -35.30 15.68 2.26
N ALA A 324 -34.71 15.39 3.42
CA ALA A 324 -34.61 16.31 4.54
C ALA A 324 -33.93 17.64 4.15
N SER A 325 -34.38 18.71 4.81
CA SER A 325 -33.95 20.10 4.56
C SER A 325 -33.71 20.90 5.84
N THR A 326 -33.95 20.33 7.04
CA THR A 326 -33.79 21.01 8.33
C THR A 326 -33.12 20.10 9.35
N ALA A 327 -32.44 20.69 10.34
CA ALA A 327 -31.85 19.96 11.47
C ALA A 327 -32.86 19.05 12.19
N ALA A 328 -34.08 19.54 12.42
CA ALA A 328 -35.12 18.77 13.10
C ALA A 328 -35.53 17.51 12.34
N GLN A 329 -35.64 17.58 11.00
CA GLN A 329 -35.92 16.42 10.16
C GLN A 329 -34.75 15.42 10.19
N VAL A 330 -33.52 15.93 10.05
CA VAL A 330 -32.30 15.09 10.08
C VAL A 330 -32.17 14.38 11.42
N ASP A 331 -32.25 15.10 12.53
CA ASP A 331 -32.12 14.54 13.88
C ASP A 331 -33.17 13.47 14.16
N ALA A 332 -34.43 13.70 13.76
CA ALA A 332 -35.50 12.72 13.93
C ALA A 332 -35.25 11.44 13.12
N LEU A 333 -34.82 11.58 11.86
CA LEU A 333 -34.56 10.45 10.98
C LEU A 333 -33.31 9.66 11.38
N VAL A 334 -32.25 10.33 11.86
CA VAL A 334 -31.01 9.67 12.30
C VAL A 334 -31.26 8.62 13.37
N GLN A 335 -32.24 8.82 14.26
CA GLN A 335 -32.57 7.88 15.34
C GLN A 335 -33.17 6.55 14.84
N VAL A 336 -33.79 6.56 13.66
CA VAL A 336 -34.46 5.37 13.10
C VAL A 336 -33.76 4.82 11.86
N SER A 337 -32.86 5.58 11.23
CA SER A 337 -32.22 5.21 9.97
C SER A 337 -31.09 4.20 10.11
N ARG A 338 -30.87 3.40 9.07
CA ARG A 338 -29.60 2.69 8.86
C ARG A 338 -28.59 3.62 8.21
N ASP A 339 -27.69 4.11 9.03
CA ASP A 339 -26.60 4.99 8.65
C ASP A 339 -25.71 4.51 7.49
N SER A 340 -25.43 3.20 7.41
CA SER A 340 -24.68 2.58 6.30
C SER A 340 -25.25 2.88 4.90
N MET A 341 -26.55 3.10 4.76
CA MET A 341 -27.16 3.45 3.48
C MET A 341 -26.76 4.85 2.98
N ILE A 342 -26.48 5.78 3.89
CA ILE A 342 -26.13 7.17 3.56
C ILE A 342 -24.63 7.34 3.35
N PHE A 343 -23.80 6.90 4.30
CA PHE A 343 -22.35 7.20 4.23
C PHE A 343 -21.55 6.22 3.36
N SER A 344 -22.14 5.09 2.93
CA SER A 344 -21.47 4.11 2.08
C SER A 344 -21.19 4.64 0.66
N THR A 345 -21.93 5.65 0.20
CA THR A 345 -21.72 6.24 -1.12
C THR A 345 -21.61 7.76 -1.03
N LEU A 346 -20.73 8.35 -1.85
CA LEU A 346 -20.60 9.80 -1.92
C LEU A 346 -21.88 10.45 -2.49
N ALA A 347 -22.63 9.74 -3.33
CA ALA A 347 -23.84 10.26 -3.95
C ALA A 347 -24.95 10.54 -2.94
N MET A 348 -25.21 9.59 -2.03
CA MET A 348 -26.22 9.75 -0.97
C MET A 348 -25.82 10.86 0.01
N LEU A 349 -24.56 10.85 0.45
CA LEU A 349 -24.01 11.86 1.36
C LEU A 349 -24.11 13.28 0.78
N THR A 350 -23.68 13.46 -0.48
CA THR A 350 -23.75 14.77 -1.15
C THR A 350 -25.19 15.21 -1.45
N THR A 351 -26.14 14.27 -1.61
CA THR A 351 -27.57 14.57 -1.78
C THR A 351 -28.24 15.04 -0.48
N LEU A 352 -27.84 14.47 0.67
CA LEU A 352 -28.22 14.98 1.99
C LEU A 352 -27.68 16.40 2.21
N LEU A 353 -26.37 16.62 1.94
CA LEU A 353 -25.73 17.92 2.12
C LEU A 353 -26.29 19.01 1.19
N ASP A 354 -26.73 18.66 -0.01
CA ASP A 354 -27.40 19.58 -0.94
C ASP A 354 -28.76 20.08 -0.39
N GLY A 355 -29.35 19.36 0.57
CA GLY A 355 -30.59 19.76 1.24
C GLY A 355 -30.41 20.42 2.59
N ALA A 356 -29.74 19.71 3.49
CA ALA A 356 -29.61 20.11 4.88
C ALA A 356 -28.40 21.03 5.13
N GLY A 357 -27.40 21.07 4.23
CA GLY A 357 -26.21 21.90 4.42
C GLY A 357 -25.52 21.65 5.76
N THR A 358 -25.30 22.71 6.54
CA THR A 358 -24.70 22.66 7.88
C THR A 358 -25.55 21.93 8.91
N ASP A 359 -26.88 21.86 8.72
CA ASP A 359 -27.79 21.16 9.65
C ASP A 359 -27.52 19.65 9.69
N ALA A 360 -26.80 19.10 8.71
CA ALA A 360 -26.38 17.70 8.71
C ALA A 360 -25.17 17.40 9.64
N ALA A 361 -24.49 18.42 10.18
CA ALA A 361 -23.24 18.24 10.92
C ALA A 361 -23.38 17.29 12.13
N GLY A 362 -24.49 17.40 12.88
CA GLY A 362 -24.80 16.51 14.00
C GLY A 362 -24.86 15.04 13.58
N ALA A 363 -25.55 14.75 12.47
CA ALA A 363 -25.64 13.40 11.90
C ALA A 363 -24.27 12.87 11.46
N LEU A 364 -23.44 13.71 10.83
CA LEU A 364 -22.10 13.32 10.39
C LEU A 364 -21.19 12.95 11.57
N PHE A 365 -21.22 13.72 12.67
CA PHE A 365 -20.46 13.39 13.88
C PHE A 365 -20.99 12.13 14.58
N HIS A 366 -22.31 11.94 14.58
CA HIS A 366 -22.92 10.72 15.12
C HIS A 366 -22.43 9.47 14.36
N TRP A 367 -22.48 9.50 13.02
CA TRP A 367 -22.02 8.37 12.19
C TRP A 367 -20.49 8.18 12.20
N LEU A 368 -19.72 9.25 12.41
CA LEU A 368 -18.26 9.15 12.56
C LEU A 368 -17.87 8.29 13.78
N GLY A 369 -18.71 8.28 14.82
CA GLY A 369 -18.54 7.46 16.02
C GLY A 369 -18.97 5.98 15.87
N ASN A 370 -19.50 5.57 14.71
CA ASN A 370 -19.95 4.20 14.51
C ASN A 370 -18.78 3.22 14.26
N GLU A 371 -18.69 2.16 15.07
CA GLU A 371 -17.70 1.08 14.95
C GLU A 371 -17.80 0.28 13.64
N TRP A 372 -18.94 0.32 12.95
CA TRP A 372 -19.17 -0.39 11.68
C TRP A 372 -18.78 0.42 10.44
N ALA A 373 -18.35 1.68 10.58
CA ALA A 373 -17.90 2.50 9.46
C ALA A 373 -16.50 2.10 9.00
N ASP A 374 -16.38 1.61 7.75
CA ASP A 374 -15.08 1.28 7.17
C ASP A 374 -14.20 2.53 6.95
N ALA A 375 -12.93 2.31 6.62
CA ALA A 375 -11.95 3.40 6.42
C ALA A 375 -12.39 4.42 5.35
N ASP A 376 -13.09 4.00 4.31
CA ASP A 376 -13.51 4.89 3.24
C ASP A 376 -14.77 5.67 3.62
N ALA A 377 -15.69 5.05 4.38
CA ALA A 377 -16.82 5.71 4.99
C ALA A 377 -16.38 6.82 5.96
N GLN A 378 -15.42 6.53 6.85
CA GLN A 378 -14.86 7.53 7.76
C GLN A 378 -14.26 8.73 7.00
N ARG A 379 -13.48 8.47 5.94
CA ARG A 379 -12.91 9.55 5.11
C ARG A 379 -13.98 10.38 4.40
N ARG A 380 -15.05 9.75 3.90
CA ARG A 380 -16.17 10.46 3.26
C ARG A 380 -16.89 11.37 4.25
N LEU A 381 -17.20 10.89 5.45
CA LEU A 381 -17.81 11.67 6.53
C LEU A 381 -16.93 12.86 6.95
N LEU A 382 -15.62 12.63 7.10
CA LEU A 382 -14.68 13.68 7.44
C LEU A 382 -14.49 14.72 6.34
N ALA A 383 -14.49 14.30 5.07
CA ALA A 383 -14.48 15.22 3.93
C ALA A 383 -15.77 16.07 3.86
N ALA A 384 -16.92 15.49 4.24
CA ALA A 384 -18.17 16.23 4.40
C ALA A 384 -18.05 17.29 5.52
N LEU A 385 -17.59 16.89 6.71
CA LEU A 385 -17.39 17.79 7.84
C LEU A 385 -16.40 18.92 7.52
N ALA A 386 -15.28 18.62 6.85
CA ALA A 386 -14.28 19.62 6.49
C ALA A 386 -14.79 20.67 5.49
N ALA A 387 -15.80 20.32 4.70
CA ALA A 387 -16.42 21.25 3.75
C ALA A 387 -17.50 22.15 4.39
N LEU A 388 -18.00 21.83 5.59
CA LEU A 388 -19.05 22.61 6.25
C LEU A 388 -18.44 23.75 7.10
N PRO A 389 -18.95 25.00 7.00
CA PRO A 389 -18.56 26.06 7.91
C PRO A 389 -19.22 25.87 9.28
N GLY A 390 -18.54 26.27 10.36
CA GLY A 390 -19.10 26.25 11.71
C GLY A 390 -18.05 26.12 12.82
N ASP A 391 -18.24 26.86 13.90
CA ASP A 391 -17.36 26.81 15.08
C ASP A 391 -17.44 25.48 15.82
N ASP A 392 -18.65 24.96 15.97
CA ASP A 392 -18.95 23.65 16.55
C ASP A 392 -18.36 22.51 15.73
N ILE A 393 -18.40 22.62 14.39
CA ILE A 393 -17.81 21.65 13.47
C ILE A 393 -16.29 21.63 13.61
N MET A 394 -15.64 22.79 13.52
CA MET A 394 -14.18 22.86 13.64
C MET A 394 -13.70 22.44 15.03
N ARG A 395 -14.40 22.84 16.11
CA ARG A 395 -14.10 22.36 17.46
C ARG A 395 -14.27 20.84 17.57
N GLY A 396 -15.33 20.28 16.99
CA GLY A 396 -15.58 18.84 16.96
C GLY A 396 -14.48 18.04 16.24
N LEU A 397 -13.84 18.62 15.22
CA LEU A 397 -12.65 18.06 14.54
C LEU A 397 -11.38 18.21 15.41
N VAL A 398 -11.16 19.36 16.03
CA VAL A 398 -10.03 19.62 16.94
C VAL A 398 -10.03 18.65 18.13
N ASP A 399 -11.19 18.44 18.75
CA ASP A 399 -11.33 17.52 19.89
C ASP A 399 -10.95 16.08 19.51
N ARG A 400 -11.20 15.69 18.25
CA ARG A 400 -10.96 14.37 17.68
C ARG A 400 -9.67 14.27 16.85
N VAL A 401 -8.76 15.25 16.92
CA VAL A 401 -7.56 15.30 16.06
C VAL A 401 -6.70 14.04 16.08
N ASP A 402 -6.67 13.32 17.21
CA ASP A 402 -5.88 12.10 17.38
C ASP A 402 -6.60 10.83 16.88
N SER A 403 -7.87 10.94 16.49
CA SER A 403 -8.62 9.86 15.85
C SER A 403 -8.18 9.68 14.40
N LYS A 404 -8.25 8.43 13.92
CA LYS A 404 -7.81 8.05 12.58
C LYS A 404 -8.48 8.94 11.51
N TYR A 405 -7.68 9.44 10.56
CA TYR A 405 -8.10 10.29 9.44
C TYR A 405 -8.57 11.71 9.77
N VAL A 406 -8.72 12.11 11.04
CA VAL A 406 -9.27 13.43 11.41
C VAL A 406 -8.30 14.57 11.13
N ALA A 407 -7.02 14.44 11.49
CA ALA A 407 -6.01 15.47 11.24
C ALA A 407 -5.93 15.94 9.74
N PRO A 408 -5.95 15.06 8.73
CA PRO A 408 -6.07 15.47 7.33
C PRO A 408 -7.32 16.30 7.02
N ALA A 409 -8.47 15.94 7.60
CA ALA A 409 -9.71 16.67 7.38
C ALA A 409 -9.73 18.02 8.09
N LEU A 410 -9.10 18.11 9.28
CA LEU A 410 -8.89 19.36 9.98
C LEU A 410 -7.95 20.30 9.21
N LEU A 411 -6.94 19.77 8.52
CA LEU A 411 -6.10 20.55 7.60
C LEU A 411 -6.89 21.10 6.41
N ASP A 412 -7.72 20.26 5.75
CA ASP A 412 -8.60 20.71 4.65
C ASP A 412 -9.60 21.78 5.14
N ALA A 413 -10.17 21.59 6.33
CA ALA A 413 -11.06 22.57 6.96
C ALA A 413 -10.31 23.88 7.28
N ALA A 414 -9.07 23.81 7.77
CA ALA A 414 -8.27 24.99 8.10
C ALA A 414 -7.83 25.77 6.85
N GLU A 415 -7.55 25.10 5.73
CA GLU A 415 -7.26 25.78 4.46
C GLU A 415 -8.49 26.51 3.90
N ARG A 416 -9.69 25.96 4.13
CA ARG A 416 -10.96 26.59 3.73
C ARG A 416 -11.37 27.74 4.65
N TYR A 417 -11.15 27.58 5.95
CA TYR A 417 -11.59 28.49 7.02
C TYR A 417 -10.40 28.93 7.91
N PRO A 418 -9.39 29.62 7.35
CA PRO A 418 -8.12 29.88 8.04
C PRO A 418 -8.26 30.81 9.25
N ALA A 419 -9.18 31.79 9.24
CA ALA A 419 -9.39 32.66 10.41
C ALA A 419 -10.03 31.87 11.57
N ARG A 420 -11.08 31.09 11.28
CA ARG A 420 -11.71 30.19 12.25
C ARG A 420 -10.73 29.16 12.82
N ALA A 421 -9.87 28.59 11.97
CA ALA A 421 -8.86 27.63 12.40
C ALA A 421 -7.83 28.24 13.33
N LEU A 422 -7.28 29.41 13.01
CA LEU A 422 -6.34 30.10 13.91
C LEU A 422 -6.96 30.35 15.29
N ARG A 423 -8.21 30.82 15.33
CA ARG A 423 -8.90 31.07 16.60
C ARG A 423 -9.11 29.81 17.43
N LEU A 424 -9.71 28.78 16.84
CA LEU A 424 -10.08 27.57 17.57
C LEU A 424 -8.88 26.68 17.90
N LEU A 425 -7.84 26.65 17.06
CA LEU A 425 -6.59 25.93 17.37
C LEU A 425 -5.82 26.61 18.50
N ALA A 426 -5.78 27.96 18.52
CA ALA A 426 -5.10 28.71 19.58
C ALA A 426 -5.76 28.53 20.95
N GLU A 427 -7.08 28.44 20.98
CA GLU A 427 -7.87 28.13 22.18
C GLU A 427 -7.73 26.66 22.61
N GLY A 428 -7.65 25.73 21.65
CA GLY A 428 -7.62 24.28 21.88
C GLY A 428 -6.24 23.64 22.09
N ALA A 429 -5.15 24.42 22.13
CA ALA A 429 -3.76 23.96 22.09
C ALA A 429 -3.24 23.22 23.35
N SER A 430 -4.03 22.34 23.95
CA SER A 430 -3.59 21.42 25.02
C SER A 430 -2.88 20.17 24.47
N LYS A 431 -3.22 19.76 23.24
CA LYS A 431 -2.64 18.61 22.54
C LYS A 431 -1.48 19.02 21.64
N ARG A 432 -0.42 18.20 21.56
CA ARG A 432 0.75 18.44 20.70
C ARG A 432 0.38 18.57 19.21
N SER A 433 -0.50 17.69 18.73
CA SER A 433 -1.02 17.70 17.35
C SER A 433 -1.72 19.02 17.01
N VAL A 434 -2.51 19.59 17.93
CA VAL A 434 -3.17 20.90 17.76
C VAL A 434 -2.14 22.03 17.75
N ALA A 435 -1.12 21.99 18.61
CA ALA A 435 -0.06 22.99 18.66
C ALA A 435 0.77 23.01 17.36
N ASP A 436 1.08 21.84 16.81
CA ASP A 436 1.79 21.71 15.53
C ASP A 436 0.94 22.28 14.37
N LEU A 437 -0.38 22.03 14.37
CA LEU A 437 -1.32 22.60 13.40
C LEU A 437 -1.47 24.11 13.55
N LEU A 438 -1.52 24.63 14.79
CA LEU A 438 -1.54 26.07 15.05
C LEU A 438 -0.28 26.73 14.47
N ARG A 439 0.90 26.17 14.75
CA ARG A 439 2.16 26.63 14.17
C ARG A 439 2.12 26.62 12.65
N ALA A 440 1.50 25.59 12.06
CA ALA A 440 1.29 25.51 10.62
C ALA A 440 0.48 26.68 10.07
N GLN A 441 -0.66 26.97 10.69
CA GLN A 441 -1.55 28.04 10.23
C GLN A 441 -0.94 29.43 10.41
N VAL A 442 -0.24 29.67 11.54
CA VAL A 442 0.43 30.95 11.80
C VAL A 442 1.51 31.23 10.76
N LEU A 443 2.31 30.23 10.38
CA LEU A 443 3.39 30.39 9.40
C LEU A 443 2.89 30.40 7.95
N ALA A 444 1.76 29.75 7.66
CA ALA A 444 1.17 29.71 6.32
C ALA A 444 0.38 30.99 5.96
N HIS A 445 -0.20 31.65 6.96
CA HIS A 445 -1.08 32.80 6.77
C HIS A 445 -0.69 33.98 7.69
N PRO A 446 0.53 34.55 7.56
CA PRO A 446 0.97 35.66 8.40
C PRO A 446 0.07 36.90 8.29
N GLU A 447 -0.61 37.09 7.15
CA GLU A 447 -1.47 38.24 6.86
C GLU A 447 -2.77 38.28 7.68
N ILE A 448 -3.25 37.15 8.20
CA ILE A 448 -4.46 37.06 9.03
C ILE A 448 -4.17 36.94 10.53
N VAL A 449 -2.90 36.82 10.91
CA VAL A 449 -2.49 36.68 12.32
C VAL A 449 -2.88 37.93 13.12
N GLU A 450 -2.53 39.12 12.64
CA GLU A 450 -2.78 40.38 13.34
C GLU A 450 -4.29 40.67 13.56
N PRO A 451 -5.18 40.50 12.56
CA PRO A 451 -6.63 40.57 12.77
C PRO A 451 -7.16 39.58 13.81
N VAL A 452 -6.71 38.31 13.77
CA VAL A 452 -7.22 37.26 14.67
C VAL A 452 -6.77 37.49 16.11
N LEU A 453 -5.55 37.99 16.35
CA LEU A 453 -5.02 38.25 17.70
C LEU A 453 -5.94 39.14 18.54
N ALA A 454 -6.67 40.08 17.92
CA ALA A 454 -7.59 40.98 18.61
C ALA A 454 -8.85 40.28 19.18
N GLU A 455 -9.20 39.10 18.65
CA GLU A 455 -10.38 38.32 19.04
C GLU A 455 -10.05 37.22 20.04
N LEU A 456 -8.76 37.01 20.36
CA LEU A 456 -8.29 35.90 21.19
C LEU A 456 -8.19 36.24 22.67
N THR A 457 -8.24 35.19 23.50
CA THR A 457 -7.83 35.28 24.90
C THR A 457 -6.32 35.58 25.01
N PRO A 458 -5.84 36.25 26.07
CA PRO A 458 -4.42 36.57 26.23
C PRO A 458 -3.50 35.34 26.17
N ALA A 459 -3.96 34.19 26.68
CA ALA A 459 -3.20 32.95 26.65
C ALA A 459 -3.10 32.32 25.25
N ALA A 460 -4.12 32.51 24.40
CA ALA A 460 -4.10 32.06 23.01
C ALA A 460 -3.24 33.00 22.14
N ALA A 461 -3.35 34.32 22.35
CA ALA A 461 -2.51 35.32 21.68
C ALA A 461 -1.01 35.10 21.93
N ALA A 462 -0.61 34.89 23.18
CA ALA A 462 0.81 34.67 23.54
C ALA A 462 1.42 33.43 22.86
N ARG A 463 0.63 32.41 22.53
CA ARG A 463 1.13 31.21 21.80
C ARG A 463 1.45 31.54 20.35
N ILE A 464 0.59 32.32 19.70
CA ILE A 464 0.81 32.78 18.32
C ILE A 464 2.03 33.69 18.26
N GLU A 465 2.16 34.63 19.20
CA GLU A 465 3.32 35.53 19.31
C GLU A 465 4.64 34.76 19.51
N ALA A 466 4.65 33.71 20.35
CA ALA A 466 5.84 32.87 20.54
C ALA A 466 6.27 32.14 19.25
N ILE A 467 5.30 31.63 18.48
CA ILE A 467 5.57 30.97 17.19
C ILE A 467 6.22 31.96 16.21
N VAL A 468 5.70 33.19 16.14
CA VAL A 468 6.25 34.26 15.29
C VAL A 468 7.68 34.62 15.73
N GLY A 469 7.92 34.69 17.05
CA GLY A 469 9.24 34.97 17.63
C GLY A 469 10.29 33.91 17.30
N ASP A 470 9.95 32.62 17.42
CA ASP A 470 10.85 31.51 17.08
C ASP A 470 11.27 31.54 15.59
N ALA A 471 10.32 31.85 14.70
CA ALA A 471 10.58 31.90 13.26
C ALA A 471 11.55 33.04 12.89
N ALA A 472 11.50 34.16 13.63
CA ALA A 472 12.39 35.30 13.42
C ALA A 472 13.85 35.06 13.87
N ALA A 473 14.12 34.02 14.68
CA ALA A 473 15.44 33.75 15.25
C ALA A 473 16.39 32.92 14.33
N LEU A 474 15.92 32.42 13.20
CA LEU A 474 16.71 31.58 12.28
C LEU A 474 17.60 32.43 11.33
N VAL A 475 18.90 32.10 11.26
CA VAL A 475 19.84 32.73 10.31
C VAL A 475 19.74 32.05 8.94
N VAL A 476 19.04 32.69 8.01
CA VAL A 476 18.86 32.19 6.64
C VAL A 476 20.12 32.43 5.80
N ALA A 477 20.58 31.40 5.09
CA ALA A 477 21.74 31.47 4.22
C ALA A 477 21.50 32.39 3.01
N PRO A 478 22.50 33.17 2.56
CA PRO A 478 22.38 33.97 1.35
C PRO A 478 22.26 33.06 0.12
N LEU A 479 21.55 33.51 -0.92
CA LEU A 479 21.36 32.75 -2.17
C LEU A 479 22.68 32.32 -2.84
N SER A 480 23.78 33.06 -2.62
CA SER A 480 25.11 32.71 -3.13
C SER A 480 25.73 31.46 -2.49
N ALA A 481 25.27 31.08 -1.29
CA ALA A 481 25.70 29.85 -0.60
C ALA A 481 24.77 28.65 -0.90
N VAL A 482 23.62 28.89 -1.53
CA VAL A 482 22.68 27.83 -1.91
C VAL A 482 23.20 27.10 -3.17
N PRO A 483 23.19 25.75 -3.22
CA PRO A 483 23.60 25.00 -4.40
C PRO A 483 22.86 25.47 -5.67
N PRO A 484 23.54 25.61 -6.83
CA PRO A 484 22.90 26.09 -8.06
C PRO A 484 21.66 25.32 -8.46
N LEU A 485 21.66 23.99 -8.24
CA LEU A 485 20.49 23.13 -8.43
C LEU A 485 19.25 23.61 -7.67
N LEU A 486 19.41 24.14 -6.46
CA LEU A 486 18.30 24.58 -5.59
C LEU A 486 17.94 26.06 -5.79
N ALA A 487 18.89 26.87 -6.28
CA ALA A 487 18.65 28.27 -6.60
C ALA A 487 17.96 28.44 -7.97
N ASP A 488 18.39 27.65 -8.96
CA ASP A 488 17.86 27.67 -10.34
C ASP A 488 17.69 26.22 -10.86
N PRO A 489 16.62 25.52 -10.45
CA PRO A 489 16.44 24.11 -10.79
C PRO A 489 16.01 23.88 -12.24
N PRO A 490 16.45 22.76 -12.87
CA PRO A 490 16.15 22.46 -14.28
C PRO A 490 14.66 22.28 -14.59
N TRP A 491 13.82 21.97 -13.59
CA TRP A 491 12.36 21.85 -13.78
C TRP A 491 11.62 23.20 -13.89
N GLN A 492 12.24 24.31 -13.50
CA GLN A 492 11.69 25.65 -13.73
C GLN A 492 11.92 26.13 -15.17
N HIS A 493 12.97 25.62 -15.82
CA HIS A 493 13.35 25.96 -17.19
C HIS A 493 13.41 24.71 -18.07
N ARG A 494 12.25 24.07 -18.32
CA ARG A 494 12.15 22.99 -19.33
C ARG A 494 12.52 23.55 -20.71
N GLY A 495 13.79 23.38 -21.09
CA GLY A 495 14.30 23.74 -22.41
C GLY A 495 13.48 23.07 -23.53
N LYS A 496 13.49 23.67 -24.73
CA LYS A 496 12.95 23.01 -25.93
C LYS A 496 13.71 21.71 -26.14
N ALA A 497 13.00 20.57 -26.05
CA ALA A 497 13.56 19.26 -26.34
C ALA A 497 14.31 19.30 -27.68
N THR A 498 15.59 18.92 -27.66
CA THR A 498 16.43 18.80 -28.85
C THR A 498 15.72 17.92 -29.88
N LYS A 499 15.72 18.32 -31.16
CA LYS A 499 15.03 17.52 -32.19
C LYS A 499 15.61 16.10 -32.21
N PRO A 500 14.79 15.06 -32.00
CA PRO A 500 15.28 13.69 -31.94
C PRO A 500 15.89 13.28 -33.29
N VAL A 501 17.10 12.70 -33.27
CA VAL A 501 17.69 12.05 -34.44
C VAL A 501 16.84 10.81 -34.75
N VAL A 502 16.30 10.72 -35.97
CA VAL A 502 15.48 9.59 -36.44
C VAL A 502 16.19 8.93 -37.60
N ILE A 503 16.54 7.65 -37.44
CA ILE A 503 17.16 6.84 -38.50
C ILE A 503 16.14 5.79 -38.93
N ALA A 504 15.71 5.85 -40.19
CA ALA A 504 14.74 4.91 -40.74
C ALA A 504 15.41 3.59 -41.15
N GLY A 505 14.68 2.48 -41.02
CA GLY A 505 15.10 1.16 -41.54
C GLY A 505 15.96 0.31 -40.60
N LEU A 506 16.26 0.78 -39.39
CA LEU A 506 16.92 -0.04 -38.37
C LEU A 506 15.93 -1.05 -37.77
N ALA A 507 16.33 -2.32 -37.69
CA ALA A 507 15.58 -3.37 -37.02
C ALA A 507 16.53 -4.43 -36.45
N CYS A 508 16.21 -4.95 -35.27
CA CYS A 508 16.86 -6.13 -34.71
C CYS A 508 16.03 -7.37 -35.05
N THR A 509 16.63 -8.32 -35.75
CA THR A 509 15.98 -9.60 -36.14
C THR A 509 16.64 -10.80 -35.48
N ASP A 510 17.28 -10.59 -34.34
CA ASP A 510 17.92 -11.68 -33.60
C ASP A 510 16.89 -12.75 -33.21
N PRO A 511 17.23 -14.05 -33.38
CA PRO A 511 16.34 -15.13 -32.99
C PRO A 511 16.18 -15.16 -31.46
N ALA A 512 15.06 -15.70 -30.99
CA ALA A 512 14.87 -15.90 -29.55
C ALA A 512 15.86 -16.95 -29.02
N THR A 513 16.54 -16.62 -27.93
CA THR A 513 17.47 -17.51 -27.23
C THR A 513 17.00 -17.72 -25.78
N ILE A 514 17.56 -18.74 -25.13
CA ILE A 514 17.34 -19.01 -23.71
C ILE A 514 18.72 -19.19 -23.06
N SER A 515 18.93 -18.55 -21.90
CA SER A 515 20.18 -18.62 -21.13
C SER A 515 19.84 -18.87 -19.66
N TRP A 516 20.44 -19.91 -19.07
CA TRP A 516 20.21 -20.33 -17.69
C TRP A 516 21.40 -19.99 -16.80
N SER A 517 21.13 -19.50 -15.59
CA SER A 517 22.14 -19.37 -14.54
C SER A 517 22.47 -20.75 -13.95
N ALA A 518 23.62 -20.90 -13.28
CA ALA A 518 24.02 -22.17 -12.68
C ALA A 518 22.94 -22.70 -11.71
N GLY A 519 22.45 -23.93 -11.94
CA GLY A 519 21.41 -24.58 -11.12
C GLY A 519 19.98 -24.05 -11.31
N GLU A 520 19.77 -23.00 -12.09
CA GLU A 520 18.45 -22.35 -12.23
C GLU A 520 17.43 -23.25 -12.94
N ARG A 521 17.86 -23.95 -14.00
CA ARG A 521 16.99 -24.84 -14.77
C ARG A 521 16.45 -26.00 -13.93
N ASP A 522 17.32 -26.61 -13.13
CA ASP A 522 16.97 -27.72 -12.25
C ASP A 522 16.03 -27.24 -11.13
N ALA A 523 16.32 -26.09 -10.52
CA ALA A 523 15.43 -25.46 -9.54
C ALA A 523 14.04 -25.11 -10.12
N TRP A 524 13.95 -24.75 -11.41
CA TRP A 524 12.69 -24.49 -12.08
C TRP A 524 11.93 -25.79 -12.41
N ALA A 525 12.64 -26.85 -12.80
CA ALA A 525 12.05 -28.18 -12.99
C ALA A 525 11.45 -28.72 -11.69
N ASP A 526 12.10 -28.43 -10.56
CA ASP A 526 11.68 -28.85 -9.21
C ASP A 526 10.70 -27.88 -8.54
N THR A 527 10.27 -26.81 -9.23
CA THR A 527 9.35 -25.83 -8.64
C THR A 527 8.01 -26.48 -8.26
N PRO A 528 7.61 -26.45 -6.97
CA PRO A 528 6.31 -26.98 -6.56
C PRO A 528 5.18 -26.07 -7.05
N PHE A 529 4.11 -26.68 -7.55
CA PHE A 529 2.86 -26.02 -7.90
C PHE A 529 1.68 -26.91 -7.48
N HIS A 530 0.45 -26.37 -7.46
CA HIS A 530 -0.73 -27.15 -7.06
C HIS A 530 -1.01 -28.31 -8.03
N ARG A 531 -0.47 -29.48 -7.71
CA ARG A 531 -0.82 -30.75 -8.35
C ARG A 531 -2.07 -31.30 -7.66
N HIS A 532 -3.19 -31.30 -8.36
CA HIS A 532 -4.34 -32.06 -7.90
C HIS A 532 -4.19 -33.50 -8.40
N SER A 533 -3.91 -34.42 -7.48
CA SER A 533 -4.05 -35.85 -7.75
C SER A 533 -5.53 -36.22 -7.80
N TYR A 534 -6.27 -35.71 -8.79
CA TYR A 534 -7.51 -36.36 -9.17
C TYR A 534 -7.12 -37.70 -9.79
N GLN A 535 -7.30 -38.73 -8.95
CA GLN A 535 -7.40 -40.15 -9.23
C GLN A 535 -7.05 -40.55 -10.66
N ARG A 536 -6.06 -41.45 -10.79
CA ARG A 536 -5.80 -42.33 -11.95
C ARG A 536 -7.01 -42.42 -12.88
N SER A 537 -7.15 -41.47 -13.80
CA SER A 537 -8.19 -41.59 -14.82
C SER A 537 -7.67 -42.67 -15.75
N THR A 538 -8.50 -43.64 -16.10
CA THR A 538 -8.21 -44.60 -17.17
C THR A 538 -8.17 -43.93 -18.55
N GLU A 539 -8.33 -42.61 -18.61
CA GLU A 539 -8.30 -41.78 -19.81
C GLU A 539 -6.89 -41.67 -20.40
N THR A 540 -6.81 -41.82 -21.72
CA THR A 540 -5.53 -41.74 -22.45
C THR A 540 -5.05 -40.29 -22.57
N TRP A 541 -3.73 -40.10 -22.65
CA TRP A 541 -3.12 -38.78 -22.86
C TRP A 541 -3.64 -38.05 -24.11
N LYS A 542 -4.03 -38.79 -25.16
CA LYS A 542 -4.62 -38.21 -26.38
C LYS A 542 -5.97 -37.55 -26.13
N ARG A 543 -6.84 -38.19 -25.34
CA ARG A 543 -8.16 -37.63 -25.02
C ARG A 543 -8.07 -36.44 -24.05
N ARG A 544 -7.10 -36.47 -23.13
CA ARG A 544 -6.76 -35.31 -22.30
C ARG A 544 -6.26 -34.14 -23.14
N ALA A 545 -5.39 -34.39 -24.13
CA ALA A 545 -4.91 -33.36 -25.06
C ALA A 545 -6.07 -32.69 -25.82
N GLU A 546 -7.05 -33.46 -26.30
CA GLU A 546 -8.25 -32.92 -26.98
C GLU A 546 -9.07 -31.99 -26.07
N ARG A 547 -9.24 -32.36 -24.80
CA ARG A 547 -9.95 -31.53 -23.81
C ARG A 547 -9.20 -30.25 -23.48
N VAL A 548 -7.87 -30.32 -23.37
CA VAL A 548 -7.01 -29.14 -23.15
C VAL A 548 -7.12 -28.18 -24.34
N ILE A 549 -7.02 -28.69 -25.57
CA ILE A 549 -7.17 -27.88 -26.80
C ILE A 549 -8.56 -27.24 -26.88
N THR A 550 -9.62 -27.94 -26.48
CA THR A 550 -11.00 -27.44 -26.55
C THR A 550 -11.45 -26.61 -25.35
N ASN A 551 -10.56 -26.39 -24.35
CA ASN A 551 -10.86 -25.72 -23.08
C ASN A 551 -12.04 -26.33 -22.32
N GLN A 552 -12.18 -27.67 -22.35
CA GLN A 552 -13.20 -28.43 -21.61
C GLN A 552 -12.65 -29.06 -20.32
N THR A 553 -11.62 -28.43 -19.75
CA THR A 553 -10.89 -28.90 -18.56
C THR A 553 -11.15 -28.00 -17.37
N ALA A 554 -11.09 -28.57 -16.16
CA ALA A 554 -10.98 -27.78 -14.95
C ALA A 554 -9.68 -26.96 -14.96
N TRP A 555 -9.65 -25.88 -14.18
CA TRP A 555 -8.57 -24.88 -14.16
C TRP A 555 -7.18 -25.46 -13.85
N ASN A 556 -7.10 -26.63 -13.21
CA ASN A 556 -5.88 -27.31 -12.74
C ASN A 556 -5.39 -28.44 -13.65
N GLU A 557 -6.16 -28.90 -14.64
CA GLU A 557 -5.77 -30.04 -15.48
C GLU A 557 -4.69 -29.70 -16.53
N PRO A 558 -4.73 -28.55 -17.24
CA PRO A 558 -3.69 -28.22 -18.23
C PRO A 558 -2.27 -28.10 -17.66
N PRO A 559 -2.03 -27.47 -16.48
CA PRO A 559 -0.72 -27.46 -15.84
C PRO A 559 -0.13 -28.85 -15.61
N THR A 560 -0.93 -29.76 -15.07
CA THR A 560 -0.53 -31.17 -14.83
C THR A 560 -0.27 -31.90 -16.14
N PHE A 561 -1.07 -31.67 -17.17
CA PHE A 561 -0.88 -32.28 -18.50
C PHE A 561 0.49 -31.93 -19.10
N PHE A 562 0.90 -30.66 -19.10
CA PHE A 562 2.20 -30.27 -19.69
C PHE A 562 3.40 -30.78 -18.87
N VAL A 563 3.24 -30.99 -17.57
CA VAL A 563 4.30 -31.51 -16.70
C VAL A 563 4.43 -33.04 -16.78
N GLU A 564 3.33 -33.77 -16.98
CA GLU A 564 3.32 -35.25 -16.89
C GLU A 564 3.18 -35.98 -18.22
N ALA A 565 2.54 -35.39 -19.23
CA ALA A 565 2.27 -36.10 -20.48
C ALA A 565 3.57 -36.41 -21.26
N PRO A 566 3.61 -37.49 -22.07
CA PRO A 566 4.70 -37.75 -23.00
C PRO A 566 4.92 -36.56 -23.93
N GLU A 567 6.18 -36.24 -24.22
CA GLU A 567 6.53 -35.03 -24.98
C GLU A 567 5.96 -35.04 -26.40
N GLU A 568 5.84 -36.22 -27.00
CA GLU A 568 5.28 -36.41 -28.34
C GLU A 568 3.80 -35.98 -28.42
N ILE A 569 3.11 -35.98 -27.28
CA ILE A 569 1.70 -35.56 -27.16
C ILE A 569 1.62 -34.10 -26.67
N ALA A 570 2.48 -33.70 -25.73
CA ALA A 570 2.44 -32.37 -25.12
C ALA A 570 2.95 -31.26 -26.05
N ARG A 571 4.05 -31.48 -26.80
CA ARG A 571 4.68 -30.46 -27.66
C ARG A 571 3.72 -29.89 -28.74
N PRO A 572 2.97 -30.70 -29.51
CA PRO A 572 2.02 -30.17 -30.48
C PRO A 572 0.89 -29.33 -29.86
N VAL A 573 0.46 -29.72 -28.65
CA VAL A 573 -0.57 -28.98 -27.90
C VAL A 573 -0.01 -27.66 -27.40
N LEU A 574 1.21 -27.64 -26.86
CA LEU A 574 1.86 -26.43 -26.34
C LEU A 574 2.01 -25.36 -27.41
N ALA A 575 2.35 -25.75 -28.64
CA ALA A 575 2.51 -24.81 -29.76
C ALA A 575 1.21 -24.02 -30.06
N THR A 576 0.05 -24.67 -29.95
CA THR A 576 -1.24 -24.13 -30.41
C THR A 576 -2.16 -23.65 -29.28
N TRP A 577 -2.02 -24.20 -28.08
CA TRP A 577 -2.86 -23.87 -26.93
C TRP A 577 -2.44 -22.55 -26.27
N ARG A 578 -3.41 -21.83 -25.72
CA ARG A 578 -3.23 -20.65 -24.85
C ARG A 578 -4.20 -20.76 -23.68
N SER A 579 -3.69 -20.68 -22.45
CA SER A 579 -4.49 -20.81 -21.23
C SER A 579 -5.56 -19.71 -21.13
N ARG A 580 -6.79 -20.05 -20.76
CA ARG A 580 -7.79 -19.04 -20.35
C ARG A 580 -7.60 -18.58 -18.91
N GLU A 581 -7.03 -19.45 -18.08
CA GLU A 581 -6.83 -19.21 -16.65
C GLU A 581 -5.44 -18.66 -16.35
N THR A 582 -5.38 -17.72 -15.40
CA THR A 582 -4.14 -17.05 -14.99
C THR A 582 -3.77 -17.30 -13.53
N TRP A 583 -4.54 -18.14 -12.84
CA TRP A 583 -4.31 -18.43 -11.42
C TRP A 583 -3.01 -19.22 -11.22
N GLN A 584 -2.09 -18.65 -10.43
CA GLN A 584 -0.75 -19.18 -10.14
C GLN A 584 0.08 -19.56 -11.40
N ALA A 585 -0.12 -18.85 -12.51
CA ALA A 585 0.60 -19.10 -13.75
C ALA A 585 2.13 -19.04 -13.59
N GLY A 586 2.63 -18.17 -12.72
CA GLY A 586 4.06 -18.08 -12.41
C GLY A 586 4.64 -19.38 -11.84
N GLY A 587 3.87 -20.11 -11.03
CA GLY A 587 4.32 -21.34 -10.37
C GLY A 587 4.42 -22.52 -11.33
N TRP A 588 3.34 -22.81 -12.08
CA TRP A 588 3.32 -23.98 -12.96
C TRP A 588 3.98 -23.76 -14.32
N MET A 589 4.20 -22.52 -14.77
CA MET A 589 4.94 -22.28 -16.02
C MET A 589 6.45 -22.52 -15.88
N ARG A 590 7.03 -22.41 -14.68
CA ARG A 590 8.47 -22.68 -14.46
C ARG A 590 8.90 -24.10 -14.86
N PRO A 591 8.24 -25.18 -14.39
CA PRO A 591 8.59 -26.53 -14.83
C PRO A 591 8.27 -26.77 -16.32
N VAL A 592 7.24 -26.13 -16.87
CA VAL A 592 6.94 -26.19 -18.32
C VAL A 592 8.05 -25.54 -19.14
N VAL A 593 8.57 -24.38 -18.71
CA VAL A 593 9.70 -23.69 -19.36
C VAL A 593 10.99 -24.49 -19.22
N ALA A 594 11.28 -25.06 -18.05
CA ALA A 594 12.45 -25.91 -17.85
C ALA A 594 12.42 -27.16 -18.76
N ARG A 595 11.22 -27.70 -19.02
CA ARG A 595 10.99 -28.90 -19.84
C ARG A 595 11.00 -28.63 -21.35
N PHE A 596 10.30 -27.60 -21.82
CA PHE A 596 10.10 -27.33 -23.25
C PHE A 596 10.94 -26.17 -23.81
N GLU A 597 11.65 -25.45 -22.94
CA GLU A 597 12.56 -24.36 -23.30
C GLU A 597 11.92 -23.36 -24.29
N LEU A 598 12.57 -23.07 -25.43
CA LEU A 598 12.09 -22.09 -26.41
C LEU A 598 10.67 -22.36 -26.93
N GLU A 599 10.19 -23.61 -26.92
CA GLU A 599 8.82 -23.93 -27.36
C GLU A 599 7.74 -23.41 -26.40
N ALA A 600 8.08 -23.17 -25.13
CA ALA A 600 7.15 -22.60 -24.14
C ALA A 600 7.02 -21.07 -24.24
N LEU A 601 7.95 -20.39 -24.92
CA LEU A 601 8.02 -18.93 -24.98
C LEU A 601 6.69 -18.27 -25.41
N PRO A 602 5.96 -18.74 -26.46
CA PRO A 602 4.71 -18.10 -26.86
C PRO A 602 3.62 -18.14 -25.79
N ASN A 603 3.56 -19.19 -24.96
CA ASN A 603 2.63 -19.29 -23.84
C ASN A 603 3.08 -18.43 -22.65
N ALA A 604 4.36 -18.48 -22.31
CA ALA A 604 4.93 -17.66 -21.26
C ALA A 604 4.71 -16.16 -21.54
N LEU A 605 4.93 -15.72 -22.78
CA LEU A 605 4.79 -14.32 -23.17
C LEU A 605 3.32 -13.85 -23.19
N ASP A 606 2.38 -14.68 -23.66
CA ASP A 606 0.93 -14.37 -23.59
C ASP A 606 0.46 -14.18 -22.14
N LEU A 607 0.83 -15.12 -21.26
CA LEU A 607 0.51 -15.06 -19.85
C LEU A 607 1.19 -13.87 -19.15
N ALA A 608 2.45 -13.58 -19.48
CA ALA A 608 3.17 -12.44 -18.92
C ALA A 608 2.55 -11.10 -19.31
N ARG A 609 1.91 -10.99 -20.49
CA ARG A 609 1.16 -9.79 -20.88
C ARG A 609 -0.15 -9.62 -20.11
N ARG A 610 -0.82 -10.73 -19.79
CA ARG A 610 -2.14 -10.73 -19.12
C ARG A 610 -2.04 -10.60 -17.61
N THR A 611 -1.04 -11.23 -16.99
CA THR A 611 -0.75 -11.18 -15.55
C THR A 611 0.74 -10.90 -15.28
N PRO A 612 1.24 -9.68 -15.59
CA PRO A 612 2.66 -9.34 -15.47
C PRO A 612 3.24 -9.55 -14.07
N ALA A 613 2.48 -9.25 -13.01
CA ALA A 613 2.99 -9.34 -11.64
C ALA A 613 3.38 -10.77 -11.21
N ASP A 614 2.72 -11.79 -11.75
CA ASP A 614 2.96 -13.20 -11.42
C ASP A 614 3.94 -13.86 -12.41
N VAL A 615 3.80 -13.57 -13.70
CA VAL A 615 4.47 -14.33 -14.77
C VAL A 615 5.71 -13.63 -15.35
N ALA A 616 5.93 -12.33 -15.08
CA ALA A 616 7.14 -11.64 -15.59
C ALA A 616 8.47 -12.34 -15.23
N PRO A 617 8.66 -12.91 -14.02
CA PRO A 617 9.88 -13.66 -13.72
C PRO A 617 10.08 -14.90 -14.59
N VAL A 618 9.01 -15.49 -15.13
CA VAL A 618 9.06 -16.70 -15.96
C VAL A 618 9.73 -16.43 -17.31
N VAL A 619 9.66 -15.19 -17.81
CA VAL A 619 10.32 -14.84 -19.07
C VAL A 619 11.80 -14.44 -18.91
N ALA A 620 12.33 -14.44 -17.67
CA ALA A 620 13.67 -13.97 -17.37
C ALA A 620 14.81 -14.69 -18.13
N PRO A 621 14.75 -16.02 -18.36
CA PRO A 621 15.80 -16.74 -19.10
C PRO A 621 15.81 -16.48 -20.60
N TYR A 622 14.69 -15.99 -21.18
CA TYR A 622 14.60 -15.77 -22.62
C TYR A 622 15.16 -14.42 -23.03
N ALA A 623 15.83 -14.38 -24.18
CA ALA A 623 16.20 -13.14 -24.84
C ALA A 623 15.65 -13.09 -26.26
N SER A 624 14.90 -12.04 -26.57
CA SER A 624 14.42 -11.74 -27.92
C SER A 624 14.15 -10.24 -28.07
N PRO A 625 14.12 -9.70 -29.31
CA PRO A 625 13.78 -8.29 -29.51
C PRO A 625 12.40 -7.91 -28.95
N GLU A 626 11.44 -8.83 -29.01
CA GLU A 626 10.08 -8.63 -28.47
C GLU A 626 10.09 -8.52 -26.94
N ILE A 627 10.89 -9.34 -26.26
CA ILE A 627 11.04 -9.27 -24.80
C ILE A 627 11.77 -7.99 -24.40
N ALA A 628 12.83 -7.59 -25.11
CA ALA A 628 13.57 -6.36 -24.80
C ALA A 628 12.66 -5.12 -24.85
N VAL A 629 11.81 -5.02 -25.88
CA VAL A 629 10.82 -3.94 -26.01
C VAL A 629 9.78 -4.00 -24.90
N LEU A 630 9.32 -5.21 -24.54
CA LEU A 630 8.37 -5.41 -23.44
C LEU A 630 8.98 -4.99 -22.09
N MET A 631 10.24 -5.33 -21.82
CA MET A 631 10.94 -4.95 -20.60
C MET A 631 11.18 -3.44 -20.52
N ALA A 632 11.56 -2.81 -21.63
CA ALA A 632 11.64 -1.34 -21.69
C ALA A 632 10.28 -0.67 -21.42
N ASP A 633 9.18 -1.23 -21.93
CA ASP A 633 7.83 -0.74 -21.61
C ASP A 633 7.49 -0.90 -20.13
N TRP A 634 7.74 -2.07 -19.57
CA TRP A 634 7.45 -2.36 -18.16
C TRP A 634 8.29 -1.52 -17.21
N LEU A 635 9.57 -1.28 -17.52
CA LEU A 635 10.45 -0.41 -16.75
C LEU A 635 9.83 0.99 -16.61
N GLY A 636 9.35 1.56 -17.72
CA GLY A 636 8.74 2.89 -17.75
C GLY A 636 7.31 2.96 -17.20
N ARG A 637 6.50 1.89 -17.35
CA ARG A 637 5.04 1.94 -17.16
C ARG A 637 4.51 1.14 -15.97
N LEU A 638 5.07 -0.03 -15.66
CA LEU A 638 4.51 -0.97 -14.67
C LEU A 638 5.33 -1.02 -13.37
N LYS A 639 4.86 -0.30 -12.35
CA LYS A 639 5.56 -0.20 -11.04
C LYS A 639 5.90 -1.56 -10.40
N THR A 640 4.97 -2.52 -10.44
CA THR A 640 5.13 -3.84 -9.79
C THR A 640 6.13 -4.75 -10.49
N VAL A 641 6.42 -4.50 -11.78
CA VAL A 641 7.27 -5.36 -12.61
C VAL A 641 8.61 -4.69 -12.95
N ARG A 642 8.75 -3.40 -12.65
CA ARG A 642 9.98 -2.63 -12.88
C ARG A 642 11.26 -3.33 -12.35
N PRO A 643 11.29 -3.90 -11.13
CA PRO A 643 12.49 -4.61 -10.66
C PRO A 643 12.85 -5.81 -11.54
N VAL A 644 11.85 -6.56 -12.00
CA VAL A 644 12.04 -7.71 -12.90
C VAL A 644 12.53 -7.26 -14.27
N ALA A 645 11.98 -6.16 -14.79
CA ALA A 645 12.41 -5.59 -16.07
C ALA A 645 13.86 -5.10 -16.02
N LEU A 646 14.26 -4.42 -14.95
CA LEU A 646 15.64 -3.99 -14.74
C LEU A 646 16.57 -5.20 -14.60
N ALA A 647 16.21 -6.19 -13.77
CA ALA A 647 16.99 -7.41 -13.61
C ALA A 647 17.17 -8.15 -14.94
N TRP A 648 16.17 -8.17 -15.82
CA TRP A 648 16.29 -8.73 -17.16
C TRP A 648 17.26 -7.95 -18.05
N LEU A 649 17.20 -6.60 -18.04
CA LEU A 649 18.13 -5.75 -18.80
C LEU A 649 19.59 -6.00 -18.39
N LEU A 650 19.83 -6.15 -17.08
CA LEU A 650 21.16 -6.42 -16.52
C LEU A 650 21.63 -7.87 -16.77
N ARG A 651 20.68 -8.81 -16.91
CA ARG A 651 20.98 -10.20 -17.27
C ARG A 651 21.35 -10.36 -18.75
N HIS A 652 20.72 -9.59 -19.64
CA HIS A 652 20.90 -9.66 -21.10
C HIS A 652 21.29 -8.32 -21.73
N PRO A 653 22.39 -7.67 -21.27
CA PRO A 653 22.68 -6.28 -21.65
C PRO A 653 23.03 -6.13 -23.14
N VAL A 654 23.63 -7.16 -23.76
CA VAL A 654 24.00 -7.15 -25.18
C VAL A 654 22.76 -7.25 -26.06
N GLU A 655 21.90 -8.24 -25.79
CA GLU A 655 20.66 -8.51 -26.52
C GLU A 655 19.67 -7.35 -26.36
N ALA A 656 19.54 -6.83 -25.13
CA ALA A 656 18.74 -5.65 -24.84
C ALA A 656 19.22 -4.44 -25.65
N ALA A 657 20.52 -4.12 -25.62
CA ALA A 657 21.06 -2.98 -26.35
C ALA A 657 20.85 -3.12 -27.87
N ARG A 658 21.13 -4.30 -28.45
CA ARG A 658 20.92 -4.56 -29.89
C ARG A 658 19.45 -4.41 -30.29
N ALA A 659 18.52 -4.85 -29.45
CA ALA A 659 17.09 -4.71 -29.73
C ALA A 659 16.55 -3.28 -29.54
N LEU A 660 17.06 -2.54 -28.56
CA LEU A 660 16.52 -1.24 -28.15
C LEU A 660 17.10 -0.06 -28.95
N VAL A 661 18.33 -0.15 -29.47
CA VAL A 661 18.93 0.92 -30.28
C VAL A 661 18.06 1.29 -31.50
N PRO A 662 17.56 0.35 -32.32
CA PRO A 662 16.64 0.67 -33.42
C PRO A 662 15.37 1.38 -32.96
N VAL A 663 14.83 1.02 -31.79
CA VAL A 663 13.60 1.60 -31.23
C VAL A 663 13.85 3.01 -30.71
N ALA A 664 14.99 3.23 -30.04
CA ALA A 664 15.44 4.53 -29.54
C ALA A 664 15.73 5.52 -30.68
N LEU A 665 16.18 5.05 -31.84
CA LEU A 665 16.42 5.86 -33.03
C LEU A 665 15.23 5.92 -34.00
N GLY A 666 14.11 5.27 -33.63
CA GLY A 666 12.89 5.22 -34.41
C GLY A 666 12.04 6.50 -34.33
N LYS A 667 10.78 6.40 -34.78
CA LYS A 667 9.84 7.55 -34.79
C LYS A 667 9.59 8.07 -33.35
N PRO A 668 9.44 9.40 -33.16
CA PRO A 668 9.05 9.96 -31.86
C PRO A 668 7.76 9.33 -31.35
N GLY A 669 7.77 8.87 -30.09
CA GLY A 669 6.64 8.14 -29.51
C GLY A 669 6.93 7.65 -28.10
N LEU A 670 5.99 6.90 -27.53
CA LEU A 670 6.19 6.22 -26.23
C LEU A 670 7.24 5.09 -26.32
N PRO A 671 7.24 4.21 -27.37
CA PRO A 671 8.23 3.14 -27.47
C PRO A 671 9.67 3.66 -27.52
N ARG A 672 9.91 4.74 -28.26
CA ARG A 672 11.21 5.41 -28.34
C ARG A 672 11.69 5.86 -26.96
N ARG A 673 10.85 6.59 -26.22
CA ARG A 673 11.19 7.09 -24.88
C ARG A 673 11.49 5.96 -23.89
N GLN A 674 10.74 4.86 -23.95
CA GLN A 674 10.98 3.70 -23.10
C GLN A 674 12.30 3.00 -23.46
N ALA A 675 12.63 2.88 -24.75
CA ALA A 675 13.91 2.37 -25.19
C ALA A 675 15.08 3.28 -24.78
N GLU A 676 14.96 4.60 -24.97
CA GLU A 676 15.95 5.58 -24.51
C GLU A 676 16.20 5.46 -22.99
N ASN A 677 15.13 5.40 -22.19
CA ASN A 677 15.23 5.22 -20.74
C ASN A 677 15.90 3.89 -20.35
N ALA A 678 15.59 2.78 -21.05
CA ALA A 678 16.21 1.49 -20.79
C ALA A 678 17.71 1.47 -21.17
N LEU A 679 18.11 2.15 -22.25
CA LEU A 679 19.53 2.31 -22.62
C LEU A 679 20.28 3.20 -21.61
N LEU A 680 19.64 4.24 -21.10
CA LEU A 680 20.20 5.07 -20.03
C LEU A 680 20.34 4.29 -18.72
N ALA A 681 19.38 3.42 -18.39
CA ALA A 681 19.47 2.52 -17.25
C ALA A 681 20.67 1.56 -17.39
N LEU A 682 20.88 0.97 -18.57
CA LEU A 682 22.08 0.16 -18.85
C LEU A 682 23.37 0.96 -18.61
N ARG A 683 23.43 2.23 -19.05
CA ARG A 683 24.59 3.11 -18.81
C ARG A 683 24.80 3.40 -17.32
N GLN A 684 23.74 3.61 -16.56
CA GLN A 684 23.83 3.83 -15.10
C GLN A 684 24.39 2.61 -14.36
N HIS A 685 24.18 1.41 -14.89
CA HIS A 685 24.72 0.15 -14.36
C HIS A 685 25.97 -0.33 -15.12
N GLU A 686 26.85 0.60 -15.51
CA GLU A 686 28.18 0.31 -16.11
C GLU A 686 28.16 -0.44 -17.46
N HIS A 687 27.01 -0.62 -18.11
CA HIS A 687 26.88 -1.23 -19.44
C HIS A 687 26.90 -0.21 -20.59
N GLY A 688 27.45 0.98 -20.35
CA GLY A 688 27.53 2.04 -21.38
C GLY A 688 28.32 1.61 -22.63
N ASP A 689 29.42 0.89 -22.45
CA ASP A 689 30.22 0.39 -23.58
C ASP A 689 29.52 -0.73 -24.36
N THR A 690 28.72 -1.56 -23.70
CA THR A 690 27.85 -2.55 -24.36
C THR A 690 26.83 -1.86 -25.27
N VAL A 691 26.22 -0.77 -24.80
CA VAL A 691 25.27 0.03 -25.59
C VAL A 691 25.96 0.67 -26.80
N ARG A 692 27.17 1.21 -26.63
CA ARG A 692 27.97 1.75 -27.74
C ARG A 692 28.34 0.67 -28.76
N GLY A 693 28.79 -0.50 -28.30
CA GLY A 693 29.13 -1.64 -29.15
C GLY A 693 27.92 -2.11 -29.98
N ALA A 694 26.74 -2.21 -29.37
CA ALA A 694 25.51 -2.52 -30.08
C ALA A 694 25.16 -1.46 -31.13
N ALA A 695 25.29 -0.17 -30.79
CA ALA A 695 25.01 0.93 -31.73
C ALA A 695 25.95 0.93 -32.94
N GLN A 696 27.22 0.56 -32.77
CA GLN A 696 28.19 0.43 -33.86
C GLN A 696 27.76 -0.60 -34.92
N THR A 697 27.07 -1.69 -34.53
CA THR A 697 26.56 -2.70 -35.47
C THR A 697 25.52 -2.16 -36.45
N TYR A 698 24.85 -1.05 -36.09
CA TYR A 698 23.87 -0.35 -36.93
C TYR A 698 24.47 0.81 -37.75
N GLY A 699 25.80 0.99 -37.69
CA GLY A 699 26.53 1.98 -38.46
C GLY A 699 26.93 3.25 -37.68
N PRO A 700 27.79 4.10 -38.27
CA PRO A 700 28.39 5.23 -37.58
C PRO A 700 27.37 6.32 -37.19
N GLU A 701 26.29 6.48 -37.97
CA GLU A 701 25.22 7.43 -37.67
C GLU A 701 24.43 7.03 -36.42
N ALA A 702 24.15 5.72 -36.26
CA ALA A 702 23.49 5.18 -35.08
C ALA A 702 24.39 5.29 -33.84
N ALA A 703 25.70 5.00 -33.99
CA ALA A 703 26.68 5.16 -32.92
C ALA A 703 26.74 6.60 -32.41
N ALA A 704 26.85 7.60 -33.29
CA ALA A 704 26.90 9.02 -32.91
C ALA A 704 25.62 9.50 -32.21
N ALA A 705 24.45 9.03 -32.67
CA ALA A 705 23.17 9.38 -32.06
C ALA A 705 23.02 8.77 -30.65
N ILE A 706 23.47 7.54 -30.45
CA ILE A 706 23.48 6.88 -29.14
C ILE A 706 24.52 7.49 -28.21
N ASP A 707 25.71 7.86 -28.68
CA ASP A 707 26.69 8.58 -27.86
C ASP A 707 26.13 9.92 -27.36
N THR A 708 25.38 10.62 -28.21
CA THR A 708 24.68 11.85 -27.80
C THR A 708 23.64 11.58 -26.72
N LEU A 709 22.87 10.49 -26.83
CA LEU A 709 21.91 10.06 -25.81
C LEU A 709 22.62 9.74 -24.49
N LEU A 710 23.71 8.99 -24.54
CA LEU A 710 24.49 8.59 -23.36
C LEU A 710 25.23 9.77 -22.70
N ALA A 711 25.52 10.83 -23.45
CA ALA A 711 26.15 12.06 -22.95
C ALA A 711 25.16 13.07 -22.33
N ALA A 712 23.84 12.80 -22.34
CA ALA A 712 22.84 13.69 -21.77
C ALA A 712 23.06 13.91 -20.26
N ASP A 713 22.85 15.16 -19.81
CA ASP A 713 22.95 15.56 -18.40
C ASP A 713 21.88 14.81 -17.56
N PRO A 714 22.29 14.02 -16.55
CA PRO A 714 21.36 13.34 -15.65
C PRO A 714 20.42 14.29 -14.89
N LEU A 715 20.80 15.55 -14.66
CA LEU A 715 19.92 16.55 -14.03
C LEU A 715 18.78 17.00 -14.96
N ALA A 716 18.93 16.84 -16.27
CA ALA A 716 17.87 17.12 -17.24
C ALA A 716 16.88 15.96 -17.42
N ALA A 717 17.14 14.79 -16.82
CA ALA A 717 16.29 13.61 -16.87
C ALA A 717 15.06 13.75 -15.95
N LEU A 718 14.15 14.65 -16.33
CA LEU A 718 12.93 14.93 -15.57
C LEU A 718 11.80 13.96 -15.92
N PRO A 719 10.96 13.55 -14.95
CA PRO A 719 9.80 12.72 -15.23
C PRO A 719 8.81 13.45 -16.16
N ALA A 720 8.08 12.71 -17.00
CA ALA A 720 7.14 13.29 -17.96
C ALA A 720 6.13 14.26 -17.30
N LYS A 721 5.64 13.87 -16.11
CA LYS A 721 4.85 14.71 -15.20
C LYS A 721 5.61 14.83 -13.88
N LEU A 722 5.86 16.07 -13.45
CA LEU A 722 6.48 16.31 -12.14
C LEU A 722 5.54 15.83 -11.01
N PRO A 723 6.09 15.28 -9.91
CA PRO A 723 5.32 15.01 -8.71
C PRO A 723 4.61 16.27 -8.21
N ALA A 724 3.38 16.11 -7.72
CA ALA A 724 2.71 17.19 -7.01
C ALA A 724 3.22 17.17 -5.56
N VAL A 725 3.83 18.28 -5.12
CA VAL A 725 4.19 18.44 -3.70
C VAL A 725 2.89 18.56 -2.89
N PRO A 726 2.68 17.71 -1.87
CA PRO A 726 1.46 17.78 -1.06
C PRO A 726 1.36 19.07 -0.27
N ALA A 727 0.14 19.57 -0.06
CA ALA A 727 -0.12 20.79 0.71
C ALA A 727 0.41 20.71 2.16
N TRP A 728 0.48 19.51 2.73
CA TRP A 728 1.02 19.31 4.08
C TRP A 728 2.55 19.45 4.14
N ALA A 729 3.30 19.34 3.02
CA ALA A 729 4.76 19.38 2.98
C ALA A 729 5.30 20.82 2.91
N VAL A 730 4.89 21.66 3.86
CA VAL A 730 5.25 23.08 3.91
C VAL A 730 6.69 23.26 4.44
N PRO A 731 7.60 23.93 3.70
CA PRO A 731 8.99 24.14 4.08
C PRO A 731 9.22 24.71 5.49
N GLY A 732 8.47 25.75 5.89
CA GLY A 732 8.65 26.44 7.17
C GLY A 732 8.29 25.62 8.42
N LEU A 733 7.76 24.42 8.23
CA LEU A 733 7.33 23.50 9.29
C LEU A 733 8.19 22.25 9.38
N LEU A 734 9.22 22.14 8.53
CA LEU A 734 10.19 21.07 8.55
C LEU A 734 11.42 21.50 9.35
N PRO A 735 12.16 20.57 9.98
CA PRO A 735 13.42 20.88 10.64
C PRO A 735 14.36 21.66 9.70
N PRO A 736 15.08 22.68 10.19
CA PRO A 736 15.92 23.51 9.33
C PRO A 736 17.09 22.70 8.75
N LEU A 737 17.29 22.80 7.43
CA LEU A 737 18.44 22.22 6.74
C LEU A 737 19.63 23.16 6.85
N LYS A 738 20.69 22.72 7.52
CA LYS A 738 21.92 23.51 7.70
C LYS A 738 22.90 23.20 6.58
N LEU A 739 23.54 24.24 6.04
CA LEU A 739 24.65 24.06 5.10
C LEU A 739 25.94 23.67 5.85
N ARG A 740 26.71 22.74 5.28
CA ARG A 740 27.96 22.21 5.89
C ARG A 740 29.03 23.29 6.08
N ASP A 741 28.99 24.34 5.28
CA ASP A 741 29.95 25.46 5.32
C ASP A 741 29.66 26.47 6.45
N GLY A 742 28.59 26.26 7.22
CA GLY A 742 28.19 27.13 8.33
C GLY A 742 27.54 28.45 7.90
N SER A 743 27.20 28.61 6.61
CA SER A 743 26.61 29.85 6.06
C SER A 743 25.16 30.12 6.50
N GLY A 744 24.50 29.16 7.15
CA GLY A 744 23.15 29.29 7.70
C GLY A 744 22.24 28.13 7.32
N VAL A 745 20.92 28.37 7.45
CA VAL A 745 19.88 27.41 7.04
C VAL A 745 19.36 27.71 5.64
N LEU A 746 18.96 26.68 4.88
CA LEU A 746 18.40 26.88 3.55
C LEU A 746 17.13 27.76 3.59
N PRO A 747 16.95 28.70 2.65
CA PRO A 747 15.73 29.48 2.53
C PRO A 747 14.54 28.60 2.11
N ALA A 748 13.31 29.03 2.44
CA ALA A 748 12.09 28.24 2.22
C ALA A 748 11.89 27.78 0.76
N GLU A 749 12.26 28.63 -0.21
CA GLU A 749 12.22 28.27 -1.64
C GLU A 749 13.20 27.14 -1.99
N ALA A 750 14.41 27.18 -1.45
CA ALA A 750 15.40 26.11 -1.65
C ALA A 750 14.94 24.80 -0.97
N VAL A 751 14.32 24.89 0.21
CA VAL A 751 13.73 23.73 0.89
C VAL A 751 12.58 23.13 0.06
N ALA A 752 11.73 23.94 -0.56
CA ALA A 752 10.70 23.44 -1.50
C ALA A 752 11.32 22.67 -2.68
N ASN A 753 12.46 23.15 -3.19
CA ASN A 753 13.22 22.46 -4.23
C ASN A 753 13.85 21.15 -3.72
N VAL A 754 14.31 21.07 -2.46
CA VAL A 754 14.75 19.81 -1.84
C VAL A 754 13.59 18.81 -1.75
N ILE A 755 12.39 19.25 -1.36
CA ILE A 755 11.19 18.40 -1.34
C ILE A 755 10.88 17.85 -2.75
N MET A 756 11.00 18.67 -3.79
CA MET A 756 10.84 18.21 -5.17
C MET A 756 11.89 17.17 -5.57
N VAL A 757 13.17 17.38 -5.22
CA VAL A 757 14.25 16.40 -5.43
C VAL A 757 13.91 15.06 -4.78
N LEU A 758 13.42 15.08 -3.53
CA LEU A 758 13.03 13.87 -2.82
C LEU A 758 11.78 13.21 -3.43
N ALA A 759 10.79 14.00 -3.83
CA ALA A 759 9.59 13.48 -4.49
C ALA A 759 9.86 12.85 -5.87
N MET A 760 10.95 13.25 -6.53
CA MET A 760 11.45 12.63 -7.77
C MET A 760 12.36 11.42 -7.51
N SER A 761 12.88 11.27 -6.30
CA SER A 761 13.81 10.21 -5.93
C SER A 761 13.09 8.96 -5.43
N ARG A 762 13.66 7.80 -5.74
CA ARG A 762 13.29 6.52 -5.13
C ARG A 762 14.53 5.82 -4.57
N ILE A 763 14.34 4.87 -3.65
CA ILE A 763 15.45 4.08 -3.09
C ILE A 763 16.24 3.37 -4.20
N ASP A 764 15.55 2.81 -5.18
CA ASP A 764 16.14 2.06 -6.30
C ASP A 764 16.71 2.96 -7.41
N GLU A 765 16.22 4.19 -7.51
CA GLU A 765 16.53 5.12 -8.59
C GLU A 765 16.46 6.57 -8.07
N PRO A 766 17.47 7.02 -7.30
CA PRO A 766 17.50 8.37 -6.78
C PRO A 766 17.71 9.38 -7.90
N TYR A 767 17.04 10.53 -7.82
CA TYR A 767 17.29 11.62 -8.77
C TYR A 767 18.72 12.14 -8.59
N ALA A 768 19.44 12.35 -9.70
CA ALA A 768 20.86 12.73 -9.67
C ALA A 768 21.14 14.00 -8.84
N GLY A 769 20.18 14.93 -8.76
CA GLY A 769 20.31 16.13 -7.94
C GLY A 769 20.35 15.88 -6.43
N LEU A 770 19.92 14.71 -5.95
CA LEU A 770 19.95 14.38 -4.53
C LEU A 770 21.38 14.34 -3.99
N GLU A 771 22.34 13.86 -4.77
CA GLU A 771 23.74 13.76 -4.35
C GLU A 771 24.36 15.15 -4.13
N ILE A 772 23.99 16.12 -4.97
CA ILE A 772 24.40 17.53 -4.81
C ILE A 772 23.88 18.10 -3.48
N VAL A 773 22.62 17.80 -3.13
CA VAL A 773 22.03 18.24 -1.86
C VAL A 773 22.71 17.55 -0.67
N LYS A 774 22.99 16.25 -0.75
CA LYS A 774 23.70 15.49 0.30
C LYS A 774 25.08 16.07 0.60
N GLN A 775 25.80 16.52 -0.43
CA GLN A 775 27.13 17.10 -0.28
C GLN A 775 27.10 18.51 0.33
N ALA A 776 26.03 19.27 0.09
CA ALA A 776 25.89 20.64 0.59
C ALA A 776 25.33 20.74 2.02
N CYS A 777 24.44 19.83 2.41
CA CYS A 777 23.74 19.87 3.70
C CYS A 777 24.45 19.04 4.78
N ASP A 778 24.41 19.53 6.02
CA ASP A 778 24.89 18.80 7.20
C ASP A 778 24.12 17.48 7.39
N PRO A 779 24.78 16.31 7.52
CA PRO A 779 24.13 15.00 7.58
C PRO A 779 23.08 14.87 8.69
N GLU A 780 23.36 15.37 9.90
CA GLU A 780 22.45 15.24 11.04
C GLU A 780 21.19 16.09 10.81
N SER A 781 21.35 17.33 10.36
CA SER A 781 20.21 18.18 10.00
C SER A 781 19.38 17.60 8.84
N PHE A 782 20.02 16.88 7.90
CA PHE A 782 19.34 16.29 6.76
C PHE A 782 18.55 15.03 7.14
N ALA A 783 19.07 14.20 8.03
CA ALA A 783 18.35 13.06 8.61
C ALA A 783 17.15 13.53 9.43
N GLU A 784 17.31 14.55 10.28
CA GLU A 784 16.20 15.14 11.04
C GLU A 784 15.14 15.78 10.13
N PHE A 785 15.55 16.44 9.04
CA PHE A 785 14.61 16.95 8.03
C PHE A 785 13.77 15.81 7.41
N GLY A 786 14.41 14.70 7.02
CA GLY A 786 13.72 13.51 6.52
C GLY A 786 12.73 12.93 7.54
N TRP A 787 13.14 12.83 8.81
CA TRP A 787 12.26 12.40 9.90
C TRP A 787 11.08 13.34 10.12
N GLY A 788 11.31 14.66 10.04
CA GLY A 788 10.27 15.68 10.13
C GLY A 788 9.25 15.55 9.00
N LEU A 789 9.72 15.34 7.76
CA LEU A 789 8.85 15.12 6.60
C LEU A 789 8.00 13.85 6.77
N PHE A 790 8.61 12.75 7.21
CA PHE A 790 7.91 11.51 7.54
C PHE A 790 6.87 11.67 8.64
N SER A 791 7.22 12.35 9.73
CA SER A 791 6.32 12.58 10.86
C SER A 791 5.07 13.36 10.42
N ARG A 792 5.25 14.38 9.56
CA ARG A 792 4.12 15.16 9.01
C ARG A 792 3.27 14.38 8.01
N TRP A 793 3.88 13.55 7.19
CA TRP A 793 3.13 12.62 6.33
C TRP A 793 2.28 11.65 7.15
N GLN A 794 2.82 11.11 8.26
CA GLN A 794 2.07 10.24 9.15
C GLN A 794 0.87 10.93 9.80
N THR A 795 1.07 12.13 10.36
CA THR A 795 -0.02 12.90 10.96
C THR A 795 -1.04 13.37 9.93
N SER A 796 -0.62 13.54 8.67
CA SER A 796 -1.50 13.85 7.53
C SER A 796 -2.14 12.61 6.91
N GLY A 797 -2.20 11.49 7.64
CA GLY A 797 -2.96 10.28 7.26
C GLY A 797 -2.20 9.28 6.40
N ALA A 798 -0.91 9.49 6.14
CA ALA A 798 -0.01 8.59 5.43
C ALA A 798 -0.57 8.11 4.06
N ALA A 799 -0.96 9.06 3.20
CA ALA A 799 -1.57 8.75 1.92
C ALA A 799 -0.62 7.93 1.02
N ALA A 800 -1.10 6.81 0.46
CA ALA A 800 -0.28 5.88 -0.31
C ALA A 800 0.37 6.49 -1.57
N LYS A 801 -0.26 7.52 -2.16
CA LYS A 801 0.29 8.26 -3.32
C LYS A 801 1.57 9.04 -2.97
N GLU A 802 1.84 9.24 -1.68
CA GLU A 802 2.97 9.99 -1.11
C GLU A 802 3.95 9.07 -0.38
N ASN A 803 3.92 7.76 -0.63
CA ASN A 803 4.86 6.80 -0.01
C ASN A 803 6.34 7.12 -0.26
N TRP A 804 6.67 7.95 -1.25
CA TRP A 804 8.02 8.46 -1.48
C TRP A 804 8.63 9.13 -0.23
N VAL A 805 7.79 9.63 0.68
CA VAL A 805 8.24 10.20 1.96
C VAL A 805 8.86 9.13 2.86
N LEU A 806 8.25 7.93 2.93
CA LEU A 806 8.83 6.82 3.66
C LEU A 806 10.11 6.35 2.96
N ASP A 807 10.11 6.25 1.63
CA ASP A 807 11.30 5.89 0.85
C ASP A 807 12.46 6.89 1.07
N SER A 808 12.15 8.18 1.27
CA SER A 808 13.15 9.21 1.54
C SER A 808 13.94 8.96 2.83
N LEU A 809 13.36 8.27 3.82
CA LEU A 809 14.11 7.85 5.01
C LEU A 809 15.22 6.85 4.66
N GLY A 810 15.05 6.03 3.63
CA GLY A 810 16.10 5.12 3.17
C GLY A 810 17.26 5.85 2.48
N LEU A 811 16.98 7.04 1.95
CA LEU A 811 17.96 7.87 1.25
C LEU A 811 18.68 8.86 2.18
N LEU A 812 18.02 9.31 3.24
CA LEU A 812 18.47 10.38 4.13
C LEU A 812 18.76 9.92 5.56
N GLY A 813 18.20 8.80 5.98
CA GLY A 813 18.17 8.37 7.37
C GLY A 813 19.52 7.86 7.87
N ASP A 814 19.68 7.94 9.18
CA ASP A 814 20.83 7.49 9.97
C ASP A 814 20.42 6.44 11.02
N ASP A 815 21.33 6.07 11.92
CA ASP A 815 21.05 5.10 12.98
C ASP A 815 19.98 5.57 13.96
N GLU A 816 19.79 6.87 14.16
CA GLU A 816 18.71 7.40 14.98
C GLU A 816 17.36 7.24 14.26
N THR A 817 17.31 7.45 12.94
CA THR A 817 16.15 7.15 12.09
C THR A 817 15.76 5.68 12.19
N VAL A 818 16.73 4.76 12.16
CA VAL A 818 16.51 3.31 12.35
C VAL A 818 15.85 3.01 13.70
N ARG A 819 16.37 3.60 14.79
CA ARG A 819 15.86 3.39 16.16
C ARG A 819 14.44 3.90 16.32
N ARG A 820 14.09 5.02 15.68
CA ARG A 820 12.74 5.58 15.71
C ARG A 820 11.76 4.85 14.79
N LEU A 821 12.21 4.37 13.63
CA LEU A 821 11.37 3.68 12.64
C LEU A 821 11.06 2.24 13.01
N SER A 822 12.01 1.51 13.60
CA SER A 822 11.87 0.07 13.88
C SER A 822 10.64 -0.28 14.76
N PRO A 823 10.35 0.45 15.86
CA PRO A 823 9.12 0.23 16.62
C PRO A 823 7.85 0.43 15.79
N LEU A 824 7.83 1.42 14.89
CA LEU A 824 6.68 1.71 14.03
C LEU A 824 6.43 0.58 13.04
N ILE A 825 7.48 0.02 12.44
CA ILE A 825 7.42 -1.13 11.54
C ILE A 825 6.75 -2.33 12.23
N LEU A 826 7.06 -2.57 13.51
CA LEU A 826 6.49 -3.68 14.29
C LEU A 826 5.01 -3.45 14.66
N THR A 827 4.55 -2.21 14.78
CA THR A 827 3.17 -1.86 15.13
C THR A 827 2.22 -1.82 13.93
N TRP A 828 2.68 -1.32 12.78
CA TRP A 828 1.80 -1.06 11.63
C TRP A 828 0.97 -2.26 11.13
N PRO A 829 1.47 -3.51 11.10
CA PRO A 829 0.64 -4.64 10.69
C PRO A 829 -0.64 -4.78 11.54
N GLY A 830 -0.58 -4.49 12.85
CA GLY A 830 -1.74 -4.51 13.74
C GLY A 830 -2.75 -3.40 13.49
N GLU A 831 -2.35 -2.36 12.76
CA GLU A 831 -3.17 -1.19 12.41
C GLU A 831 -3.69 -1.24 10.95
N GLY A 832 -3.51 -2.38 10.27
CA GLY A 832 -3.81 -2.56 8.85
C GLY A 832 -2.76 -1.98 7.89
N GLY A 833 -1.57 -1.64 8.38
CA GLY A 833 -0.48 -0.99 7.65
C GLY A 833 0.59 -1.93 7.07
N HIS A 834 0.23 -3.16 6.64
CA HIS A 834 1.19 -4.16 6.16
C HIS A 834 2.14 -3.65 5.06
N ALA A 835 1.62 -2.94 4.05
CA ALA A 835 2.44 -2.40 2.96
C ALA A 835 3.45 -1.34 3.44
N LYS A 836 3.08 -0.52 4.43
CA LYS A 836 3.98 0.45 5.06
C LYS A 836 5.10 -0.27 5.82
N ALA A 837 4.77 -1.35 6.52
CA ALA A 837 5.75 -2.15 7.25
C ALA A 837 6.78 -2.79 6.31
N VAL A 838 6.33 -3.38 5.19
CA VAL A 838 7.25 -3.91 4.17
C VAL A 838 8.12 -2.81 3.56
N THR A 839 7.55 -1.64 3.26
CA THR A 839 8.33 -0.48 2.76
C THR A 839 9.36 -0.03 3.80
N GLY A 840 9.01 -0.02 5.08
CA GLY A 840 9.94 0.28 6.17
C GLY A 840 11.12 -0.71 6.24
N LEU A 841 10.93 -1.98 5.89
CA LEU A 841 12.04 -2.94 5.80
C LEU A 841 13.00 -2.58 4.66
N ASN A 842 12.47 -2.12 3.51
CA ASN A 842 13.30 -1.64 2.41
C ASN A 842 14.10 -0.40 2.82
N VAL A 843 13.50 0.49 3.63
CA VAL A 843 14.20 1.65 4.21
C VAL A 843 15.38 1.21 5.08
N LEU A 844 15.18 0.23 5.98
CA LEU A 844 16.28 -0.29 6.80
C LEU A 844 17.39 -0.92 5.94
N ALA A 845 17.02 -1.71 4.94
CA ALA A 845 17.98 -2.31 4.01
C ALA A 845 18.76 -1.24 3.21
N ALA A 846 18.10 -0.15 2.82
CA ALA A 846 18.70 0.94 2.05
C ALA A 846 19.66 1.81 2.87
N ILE A 847 19.35 2.07 4.16
CA ILE A 847 20.27 2.76 5.08
C ILE A 847 21.56 1.95 5.21
N GLY A 848 21.45 0.62 5.32
CA GLY A 848 22.56 -0.31 5.16
C GLY A 848 23.66 -0.25 6.24
N SER A 849 23.48 0.52 7.31
CA SER A 849 24.39 0.51 8.46
C SER A 849 24.26 -0.79 9.26
N ASP A 850 25.29 -1.14 10.04
CA ASP A 850 25.26 -2.33 10.90
C ASP A 850 24.06 -2.29 11.86
N VAL A 851 23.72 -1.11 12.38
CA VAL A 851 22.53 -0.92 13.22
C VAL A 851 21.24 -1.19 12.42
N ALA A 852 21.14 -0.69 11.18
CA ALA A 852 19.99 -0.93 10.32
C ALA A 852 19.79 -2.41 10.01
N LEU A 853 20.87 -3.10 9.65
CA LEU A 853 20.87 -4.53 9.32
C LEU A 853 20.63 -5.39 10.57
N MET A 854 21.15 -5.02 11.74
CA MET A 854 20.83 -5.65 13.02
C MET A 854 19.34 -5.54 13.34
N HIS A 855 18.75 -4.36 13.18
CA HIS A 855 17.32 -4.15 13.39
C HIS A 855 16.47 -4.96 12.39
N LEU A 856 16.84 -4.96 11.12
CA LEU A 856 16.20 -5.77 10.07
C LEU A 856 16.26 -7.27 10.41
N HIS A 857 17.42 -7.79 10.81
CA HIS A 857 17.58 -9.17 11.26
C HIS A 857 16.75 -9.47 12.50
N GLY A 858 16.75 -8.57 13.49
CA GLY A 858 15.93 -8.70 14.70
C GLY A 858 14.45 -8.83 14.38
N ILE A 859 13.94 -8.07 13.40
CA ILE A 859 12.56 -8.17 12.90
C ILE A 859 12.34 -9.53 12.19
N ALA A 860 13.27 -9.97 11.33
CA ALA A 860 13.20 -11.25 10.65
C ALA A 860 13.13 -12.45 11.62
N GLN A 861 13.70 -12.33 12.82
CA GLN A 861 13.62 -13.39 13.83
C GLN A 861 12.36 -13.28 14.71
N ARG A 862 12.00 -12.07 15.15
CA ARG A 862 11.09 -11.84 16.29
C ARG A 862 9.74 -11.21 15.94
N ALA A 863 9.50 -10.79 14.69
CA ALA A 863 8.23 -10.17 14.32
C ALA A 863 7.04 -11.12 14.59
N LYS A 864 6.02 -10.61 15.28
CA LYS A 864 4.77 -11.35 15.60
C LYS A 864 3.95 -11.66 14.34
N PHE A 865 4.05 -10.81 13.32
CA PHE A 865 3.27 -10.90 12.09
C PHE A 865 4.06 -11.69 11.03
N LYS A 866 3.51 -12.85 10.60
CA LYS A 866 4.16 -13.77 9.64
C LYS A 866 4.58 -13.08 8.34
N GLY A 867 3.69 -12.30 7.72
CA GLY A 867 4.00 -11.60 6.47
C GLY A 867 5.18 -10.61 6.60
N LEU A 868 5.27 -9.91 7.74
CA LEU A 868 6.40 -9.01 8.01
C LEU A 868 7.70 -9.79 8.26
N LYS A 869 7.62 -10.88 9.02
CA LYS A 869 8.75 -11.76 9.31
C LYS A 869 9.35 -12.34 8.03
N THR A 870 8.50 -12.86 7.14
CA THR A 870 8.92 -13.40 5.83
C THR A 870 9.54 -12.33 4.95
N ALA A 871 8.92 -11.15 4.84
CA ALA A 871 9.48 -10.05 4.06
C ALA A 871 10.85 -9.58 4.58
N ALA A 872 11.03 -9.52 5.91
CA ALA A 872 12.32 -9.17 6.51
C ALA A 872 13.39 -10.25 6.25
N GLY A 873 13.01 -11.53 6.31
CA GLY A 873 13.88 -12.64 5.94
C GLY A 873 14.36 -12.54 4.49
N GLN A 874 13.43 -12.33 3.55
CA GLN A 874 13.77 -12.14 2.12
C GLN A 874 14.73 -10.97 1.91
N LYS A 875 14.53 -9.84 2.61
CA LYS A 875 15.45 -8.70 2.51
C LYS A 875 16.83 -9.01 3.06
N MET A 876 16.91 -9.76 4.17
CA MET A 876 18.20 -10.25 4.68
C MET A 876 18.90 -11.18 3.68
N ASP A 877 18.15 -12.08 3.04
CA ASP A 877 18.70 -12.99 2.02
C ASP A 877 19.22 -12.21 0.80
N GLU A 878 18.48 -11.19 0.34
CA GLU A 878 18.90 -10.30 -0.75
C GLU A 878 20.20 -9.55 -0.42
N VAL A 879 20.28 -8.94 0.78
CA VAL A 879 21.49 -8.21 1.23
C VAL A 879 22.67 -9.18 1.39
N ALA A 880 22.43 -10.36 1.94
CA ALA A 880 23.48 -11.37 2.12
C ALA A 880 23.99 -11.88 0.76
N ALA A 881 23.10 -12.19 -0.18
CA ALA A 881 23.46 -12.63 -1.52
C ALA A 881 24.29 -11.58 -2.27
N ALA A 882 23.95 -10.29 -2.13
CA ALA A 882 24.71 -9.19 -2.72
C ALA A 882 26.15 -9.10 -2.17
N LEU A 883 26.37 -9.57 -0.94
CA LEU A 883 27.68 -9.63 -0.28
C LEU A 883 28.39 -11.00 -0.44
N GLY A 884 27.78 -11.95 -1.17
CA GLY A 884 28.31 -13.31 -1.31
C GLY A 884 28.23 -14.14 -0.02
N LEU A 885 27.31 -13.81 0.88
CA LEU A 885 27.13 -14.44 2.19
C LEU A 885 25.76 -15.12 2.29
N SER A 886 25.64 -16.09 3.20
CA SER A 886 24.32 -16.52 3.70
C SER A 886 23.78 -15.51 4.72
N ALA A 887 22.46 -15.43 4.89
CA ALA A 887 21.84 -14.53 5.87
C ALA A 887 22.34 -14.77 7.31
N GLU A 888 22.68 -16.02 7.66
CA GLU A 888 23.25 -16.35 8.97
C GLU A 888 24.73 -15.91 9.08
N GLN A 889 25.53 -16.04 8.02
CA GLN A 889 26.91 -15.52 7.99
C GLN A 889 26.95 -13.98 8.02
N LEU A 890 26.00 -13.32 7.36
CA LEU A 890 25.83 -11.88 7.47
C LEU A 890 25.49 -11.53 8.93
N ALA A 891 24.53 -12.21 9.55
CA ALA A 891 24.16 -11.97 10.94
C ALA A 891 25.29 -12.22 11.95
N ASP A 892 26.23 -13.13 11.68
CA ASP A 892 27.44 -13.31 12.52
C ASP A 892 28.38 -12.10 12.46
N ARG A 893 28.43 -11.39 11.33
CA ARG A 893 29.29 -10.20 11.14
C ARG A 893 28.64 -8.88 11.59
N LEU A 894 27.33 -8.86 11.76
CA LEU A 894 26.55 -7.67 12.09
C LEU A 894 26.57 -7.28 13.59
N VAL A 895 27.44 -7.87 14.39
CA VAL A 895 27.56 -7.49 15.81
C VAL A 895 28.50 -6.29 15.88
N PRO A 896 28.02 -5.10 16.27
CA PRO A 896 28.88 -3.92 16.34
C PRO A 896 29.81 -3.98 17.55
N ASP A 897 31.00 -3.40 17.42
CA ASP A 897 31.94 -3.23 18.54
C ASP A 897 31.48 -2.21 19.57
N LEU A 898 30.45 -1.41 19.24
CA LEU A 898 29.85 -0.38 20.09
C LEU A 898 30.84 0.68 20.61
N GLY A 899 31.97 0.86 19.93
CA GLY A 899 33.06 1.74 20.38
C GLY A 899 33.82 1.21 21.60
N LEU A 900 33.77 -0.10 21.84
CA LEU A 900 34.63 -0.77 22.81
C LEU A 900 36.04 -0.96 22.24
N GLU A 901 37.03 -0.81 23.09
CA GLU A 901 38.41 -1.18 22.82
C GLU A 901 38.56 -2.71 22.73
N PRO A 902 39.66 -3.24 22.15
CA PRO A 902 39.86 -4.68 21.97
C PRO A 902 39.77 -5.50 23.27
N ASP A 903 40.04 -4.89 24.43
CA ASP A 903 39.92 -5.52 25.75
C ASP A 903 38.48 -5.54 26.31
N GLY A 904 37.51 -4.98 25.57
CA GLY A 904 36.11 -4.88 25.95
C GLY A 904 35.78 -3.67 26.85
N SER A 905 36.69 -2.70 26.98
CA SER A 905 36.48 -1.49 27.78
C SER A 905 36.08 -0.27 26.93
N MET A 906 35.54 0.78 27.55
CA MET A 906 35.30 2.08 26.90
C MET A 906 35.56 3.21 27.88
N VAL A 907 36.20 4.28 27.43
CA VAL A 907 36.44 5.48 28.25
C VAL A 907 35.38 6.54 27.96
N LEU A 908 34.73 7.03 29.02
CA LEU A 908 33.75 8.11 28.99
C LEU A 908 34.37 9.38 29.59
N ASP A 909 34.52 10.41 28.76
CA ASP A 909 35.20 11.65 29.14
C ASP A 909 34.24 12.75 29.59
N TYR A 910 34.45 13.28 30.81
CA TYR A 910 33.73 14.43 31.36
C TYR A 910 34.64 15.67 31.45
N GLY A 911 35.83 15.63 30.84
CA GLY A 911 36.89 16.62 30.91
C GLY A 911 37.74 16.45 32.17
N ALA A 912 37.27 16.95 33.31
CA ALA A 912 38.03 16.95 34.57
C ALA A 912 38.12 15.56 35.23
N ARG A 913 37.30 14.60 34.79
CA ARG A 913 37.26 13.22 35.28
C ARG A 913 36.85 12.29 34.15
N GLN A 914 37.35 11.07 34.18
CA GLN A 914 37.05 10.03 33.21
C GLN A 914 36.52 8.79 33.92
N PHE A 915 35.72 8.01 33.20
CA PHE A 915 35.15 6.77 33.70
C PHE A 915 35.38 5.65 32.70
N THR A 916 35.72 4.45 33.20
CA THR A 916 35.92 3.27 32.35
C THR A 916 34.72 2.34 32.47
N VAL A 917 34.13 1.97 31.35
CA VAL A 917 33.06 0.98 31.25
C VAL A 917 33.66 -0.41 31.13
N GLY A 918 33.09 -1.39 31.83
CA GLY A 918 33.39 -2.82 31.68
C GLY A 918 32.15 -3.68 31.87
N PHE A 919 32.27 -5.00 31.70
CA PHE A 919 31.14 -5.94 31.76
C PHE A 919 31.30 -6.99 32.86
N ASP A 920 30.19 -7.30 33.54
CA ASP A 920 30.16 -8.43 34.48
C ASP A 920 29.91 -9.78 33.77
N GLU A 921 29.90 -10.86 34.54
CA GLU A 921 29.62 -12.22 34.04
C GLU A 921 28.23 -12.37 33.41
N GLN A 922 27.32 -11.42 33.56
CA GLN A 922 26.01 -11.42 32.92
C GLN A 922 25.92 -10.39 31.76
N LEU A 923 27.08 -9.88 31.31
CA LEU A 923 27.22 -8.85 30.27
C LEU A 923 26.52 -7.55 30.61
N ARG A 924 26.34 -7.25 31.90
CA ARG A 924 25.79 -5.97 32.33
C ARG A 924 26.93 -4.96 32.39
N PRO A 925 26.80 -3.81 31.70
CA PRO A 925 27.81 -2.78 31.77
C PRO A 925 27.84 -2.17 33.18
N TYR A 926 29.02 -2.12 33.77
CA TYR A 926 29.35 -1.35 34.97
C TYR A 926 30.33 -0.23 34.62
N VAL A 927 30.47 0.73 35.52
CA VAL A 927 31.38 1.87 35.35
C VAL A 927 32.33 1.92 36.53
N ALA A 928 33.62 2.16 36.28
CA ALA A 928 34.63 2.42 37.28
C ALA A 928 35.15 3.86 37.19
N ASP A 929 35.52 4.46 38.32
CA ASP A 929 36.24 5.73 38.31
C ASP A 929 37.73 5.54 37.96
N SER A 930 38.48 6.65 37.87
CA SER A 930 39.92 6.64 37.57
C SER A 930 40.80 5.89 38.60
N THR A 931 40.25 5.45 39.73
CA THR A 931 40.95 4.60 40.72
C THR A 931 40.62 3.12 40.56
N GLY A 932 39.80 2.76 39.56
CA GLY A 932 39.32 1.40 39.33
C GLY A 932 38.14 0.98 40.22
N LYS A 933 37.60 1.89 41.04
CA LYS A 933 36.48 1.59 41.94
C LYS A 933 35.17 1.56 41.16
N ARG A 934 34.47 0.42 41.22
CA ARG A 934 33.14 0.24 40.60
C ARG A 934 32.08 1.15 41.23
N LEU A 935 31.32 1.82 40.37
CA LEU A 935 30.21 2.71 40.71
C LEU A 935 28.87 2.02 40.41
N LYS A 936 27.83 2.37 41.20
CA LYS A 936 26.47 1.83 40.99
C LYS A 936 25.80 2.35 39.72
N ALA A 937 26.18 3.54 39.26
CA ALA A 937 25.70 4.17 38.03
C ALA A 937 26.70 5.24 37.58
N LEU A 938 26.66 5.57 36.28
CA LEU A 938 27.40 6.72 35.75
C LEU A 938 26.85 8.02 36.37
N PRO A 939 27.70 8.91 36.94
CA PRO A 939 27.24 10.18 37.50
C PRO A 939 26.57 11.08 36.45
N LYS A 940 25.50 11.78 36.83
CA LYS A 940 24.89 12.80 35.95
C LYS A 940 25.88 13.96 35.72
N PRO A 941 25.92 14.56 34.51
CA PRO A 941 26.72 15.75 34.24
C PRO A 941 26.39 16.86 35.24
N GLY A 942 27.42 17.48 35.83
CA GLY A 942 27.31 18.56 36.80
C GLY A 942 28.00 19.85 36.35
N ALA A 943 27.84 20.93 37.10
CA ALA A 943 28.37 22.25 36.76
C ALA A 943 29.90 22.39 36.77
N ARG A 944 30.63 21.35 37.22
CA ARG A 944 32.10 21.28 37.20
C ARG A 944 32.65 20.39 36.09
N ASP A 945 31.77 19.71 35.36
CA ASP A 945 32.13 18.89 34.21
C ASP A 945 32.09 19.74 32.94
N ASP A 946 32.72 19.25 31.87
CA ASP A 946 32.69 19.91 30.58
C ASP A 946 31.25 19.96 30.01
N GLY A 947 30.86 21.14 29.50
CA GLY A 947 29.49 21.42 29.06
C GLY A 947 29.06 20.67 27.80
N GLU A 948 30.00 20.17 27.00
CA GLU A 948 29.73 19.39 25.79
C GLU A 948 30.04 17.90 25.99
N LEU A 949 31.22 17.58 26.54
CA LEU A 949 31.69 16.19 26.66
C LEU A 949 30.84 15.37 27.65
N ALA A 950 30.47 15.94 28.80
CA ALA A 950 29.76 15.17 29.83
C ALA A 950 28.31 14.78 29.43
N PRO A 951 27.48 15.68 28.85
CA PRO A 951 26.18 15.28 28.32
C PRO A 951 26.28 14.26 27.18
N ALA A 952 27.28 14.40 26.29
CA ALA A 952 27.52 13.45 25.21
C ALA A 952 27.90 12.07 25.75
N ALA A 953 28.87 11.98 26.67
CA ALA A 953 29.29 10.74 27.31
C ALA A 953 28.14 10.04 28.07
N TYR A 954 27.29 10.81 28.77
CA TYR A 954 26.11 10.26 29.45
C TYR A 954 25.07 9.68 28.46
N LYS A 955 24.87 10.35 27.31
CA LYS A 955 24.02 9.87 26.22
C LYS A 955 24.60 8.58 25.62
N THR A 956 25.90 8.55 25.33
CA THR A 956 26.62 7.36 24.81
C THR A 956 26.46 6.16 25.73
N PHE A 957 26.70 6.31 27.04
CA PHE A 957 26.53 5.21 27.99
C PHE A 957 25.08 4.70 28.08
N SER A 958 24.11 5.61 28.01
CA SER A 958 22.69 5.24 28.04
C SER A 958 22.27 4.47 26.78
N ALA A 959 22.82 4.81 25.62
CA ALA A 959 22.64 4.07 24.37
C ALA A 959 23.33 2.70 24.45
N LEU A 960 24.61 2.65 24.84
CA LEU A 960 25.39 1.42 25.01
C LEU A 960 24.65 0.39 25.87
N LYS A 961 24.08 0.80 27.01
CA LYS A 961 23.33 -0.11 27.91
C LYS A 961 22.11 -0.74 27.24
N LYS A 962 21.42 -0.03 26.36
CA LYS A 962 20.26 -0.55 25.62
C LYS A 962 20.71 -1.50 24.51
N ASP A 963 21.76 -1.13 23.79
CA ASP A 963 22.27 -1.88 22.64
C ASP A 963 22.89 -3.21 23.11
N VAL A 964 23.78 -3.18 24.11
CA VAL A 964 24.38 -4.40 24.70
C VAL A 964 23.32 -5.38 25.19
N ARG A 965 22.29 -4.90 25.90
CA ARG A 965 21.22 -5.77 26.41
C ARG A 965 20.50 -6.50 25.27
N THR A 966 20.28 -5.81 24.16
CA THR A 966 19.59 -6.36 22.99
C THR A 966 20.48 -7.35 22.26
N ILE A 967 21.73 -6.97 22.01
CA ILE A 967 22.74 -7.75 21.31
C ILE A 967 23.07 -9.03 22.08
N ALA A 968 23.40 -8.94 23.37
CA ALA A 968 23.73 -10.09 24.20
C ALA A 968 22.60 -11.12 24.24
N ALA A 969 21.35 -10.67 24.46
CA ALA A 969 20.20 -11.57 24.47
C ALA A 969 19.98 -12.26 23.12
N ASP A 970 20.34 -11.61 22.01
CA ASP A 970 20.24 -12.19 20.68
C ASP A 970 21.36 -13.20 20.41
N GLN A 971 22.61 -12.85 20.70
CA GLN A 971 23.77 -13.74 20.52
C GLN A 971 23.66 -15.02 21.36
N ILE A 972 23.17 -14.92 22.60
CA ILE A 972 22.91 -16.10 23.46
C ILE A 972 21.93 -17.06 22.78
N ARG A 973 20.80 -16.56 22.24
CA ARG A 973 19.82 -17.39 21.52
C ARG A 973 20.40 -17.98 20.24
N ARG A 974 21.24 -17.23 19.52
CA ARG A 974 21.88 -17.70 18.29
C ARG A 974 22.85 -18.84 18.57
N LEU A 975 23.68 -18.72 19.60
CA LEU A 975 24.61 -19.77 20.02
C LEU A 975 23.88 -21.02 20.53
N GLU A 976 22.79 -20.85 21.28
CA GLU A 976 21.95 -21.99 21.67
C GLU A 976 21.34 -22.69 20.46
N ARG A 977 20.83 -21.92 19.48
CA ARG A 977 20.30 -22.48 18.23
C ARG A 977 21.39 -23.13 17.38
N ALA A 978 22.59 -22.59 17.36
CA ALA A 978 23.74 -23.16 16.65
C ALA A 978 24.15 -24.52 17.24
N MET A 979 24.09 -24.67 18.57
CA MET A 979 24.29 -25.94 19.25
C MET A 979 23.27 -27.00 18.79
N VAL A 980 21.99 -26.62 18.70
CA VAL A 980 20.88 -27.52 18.30
C VAL A 980 20.90 -27.87 16.82
N SER A 981 21.12 -26.87 15.95
CA SER A 981 21.12 -27.05 14.49
C SER A 981 22.43 -27.60 13.93
N GLY A 982 23.47 -27.75 14.77
CA GLY A 982 24.76 -28.24 14.33
C GLY A 982 25.56 -27.24 13.48
N ARG A 983 25.28 -25.93 13.57
CA ARG A 983 26.02 -24.89 12.83
C ARG A 983 27.51 -24.88 13.22
N ARG A 984 28.38 -24.71 12.23
CA ARG A 984 29.85 -24.73 12.38
C ARG A 984 30.50 -23.53 11.70
N TRP A 985 31.70 -23.20 12.14
CA TRP A 985 32.57 -22.15 11.60
C TRP A 985 33.97 -22.70 11.36
N THR A 986 34.71 -22.07 10.47
CA THR A 986 36.17 -22.31 10.38
C THR A 986 36.87 -21.74 11.61
N GLY A 987 38.06 -22.24 11.94
CA GLY A 987 38.87 -21.74 13.05
C GLY A 987 39.21 -20.26 12.90
N ALA A 988 39.44 -19.79 11.67
CA ALA A 988 39.66 -18.38 11.36
C ALA A 988 38.40 -17.52 11.64
N GLU A 989 37.22 -17.97 11.18
CA GLU A 989 35.96 -17.29 11.49
C GLU A 989 35.68 -17.29 12.99
N PHE A 990 35.99 -18.40 13.68
CA PHE A 990 35.80 -18.50 15.12
C PHE A 990 36.65 -17.49 15.89
N HIS A 991 37.93 -17.33 15.53
CA HIS A 991 38.77 -16.30 16.13
C HIS A 991 38.22 -14.90 15.88
N GLN A 992 38.00 -14.55 14.61
CA GLN A 992 37.63 -13.20 14.22
C GLN A 992 36.26 -12.77 14.78
N LEU A 993 35.25 -13.64 14.69
CA LEU A 993 33.85 -13.28 14.99
C LEU A 993 33.49 -13.45 16.47
N PHE A 994 34.22 -14.32 17.19
CA PHE A 994 33.86 -14.71 18.55
C PHE A 994 34.95 -14.39 19.58
N VAL A 995 36.19 -14.80 19.34
CA VAL A 995 37.28 -14.67 20.34
C VAL A 995 37.86 -13.26 20.39
N GLU A 996 38.09 -12.64 19.23
CA GLU A 996 38.67 -11.30 19.13
C GLU A 996 37.64 -10.19 19.37
N HIS A 997 36.37 -10.47 19.12
CA HIS A 997 35.31 -9.49 19.21
C HIS A 997 35.16 -8.94 20.64
N PRO A 998 35.23 -7.61 20.86
CA PRO A 998 35.30 -6.99 22.19
C PRO A 998 34.08 -7.24 23.10
N LEU A 999 32.90 -7.57 22.55
CA LEU A 999 31.69 -7.86 23.33
C LEU A 999 31.36 -9.36 23.37
N VAL A 1000 31.47 -10.06 22.24
CA VAL A 1000 30.97 -11.45 22.09
C VAL A 1000 31.84 -12.45 22.83
N TRP A 1001 33.15 -12.20 22.96
CA TRP A 1001 34.09 -13.11 23.63
C TRP A 1001 33.68 -13.44 25.07
N HIS A 1002 33.05 -12.48 25.76
CA HIS A 1002 32.52 -12.67 27.11
C HIS A 1002 31.42 -13.75 27.21
N ILE A 1003 30.67 -14.02 26.12
CA ILE A 1003 29.74 -15.15 26.03
C ILE A 1003 30.51 -16.43 25.69
N VAL A 1004 31.44 -16.33 24.75
CA VAL A 1004 32.16 -17.45 24.13
C VAL A 1004 32.98 -18.23 25.15
N ARG A 1005 33.67 -17.54 26.07
CA ARG A 1005 34.44 -18.16 27.16
C ARG A 1005 33.62 -18.93 28.19
N ARG A 1006 32.29 -18.83 28.12
CA ARG A 1006 31.35 -19.48 29.05
C ARG A 1006 30.66 -20.69 28.43
N LEU A 1007 31.20 -21.19 27.32
CA LEU A 1007 30.69 -22.33 26.57
C LEU A 1007 31.82 -23.32 26.28
N VAL A 1008 31.45 -24.58 26.10
CA VAL A 1008 32.34 -25.62 25.57
C VAL A 1008 32.18 -25.68 24.06
N TRP A 1009 33.30 -25.64 23.34
CA TRP A 1009 33.35 -25.66 21.89
C TRP A 1009 33.90 -27.00 21.40
N GLY A 1010 33.17 -27.65 20.50
CA GLY A 1010 33.58 -28.89 19.86
C GLY A 1010 34.40 -28.64 18.61
N LEU A 1011 35.39 -29.49 18.38
CA LEU A 1011 36.15 -29.61 17.14
C LEU A 1011 35.58 -30.78 16.36
N TYR A 1012 35.35 -30.57 15.07
CA TYR A 1012 34.67 -31.52 14.21
C TYR A 1012 35.53 -31.85 12.99
N ASP A 1013 35.34 -33.05 12.45
CA ASP A 1013 35.84 -33.40 11.11
C ASP A 1013 34.81 -33.04 10.02
N GLU A 1014 35.16 -33.28 8.75
CA GLU A 1014 34.26 -33.03 7.60
C GLU A 1014 32.97 -33.84 7.65
N SER A 1015 32.92 -34.94 8.41
CA SER A 1015 31.72 -35.76 8.59
C SER A 1015 30.79 -35.23 9.69
N GLY A 1016 31.22 -34.20 10.43
CA GLY A 1016 30.49 -33.65 11.57
C GLY A 1016 30.68 -34.45 12.86
N THR A 1017 31.67 -35.34 12.92
CA THR A 1017 32.00 -36.13 14.11
C THR A 1017 32.90 -35.30 15.04
N LEU A 1018 32.61 -35.32 16.34
CA LEU A 1018 33.41 -34.63 17.36
C LEU A 1018 34.78 -35.31 17.51
N THR A 1019 35.85 -34.57 17.27
CA THR A 1019 37.25 -35.03 17.40
C THR A 1019 37.92 -34.52 18.68
N GLY A 1020 37.39 -33.44 19.28
CA GLY A 1020 37.87 -32.86 20.54
C GLY A 1020 36.96 -31.75 21.03
N ALA A 1021 37.23 -31.21 22.21
CA ALA A 1021 36.51 -30.06 22.76
C ALA A 1021 37.46 -29.12 23.52
N VAL A 1022 37.15 -27.83 23.55
CA VAL A 1022 37.95 -26.78 24.17
C VAL A 1022 37.07 -25.74 24.87
N ARG A 1023 37.63 -25.03 25.86
CA ARG A 1023 37.12 -23.76 26.39
C ARG A 1023 38.05 -22.61 26.02
N VAL A 1024 37.55 -21.38 26.05
CA VAL A 1024 38.36 -20.16 25.93
C VAL A 1024 38.66 -19.62 27.33
N ALA A 1025 39.93 -19.40 27.66
CA ALA A 1025 40.38 -18.89 28.95
C ALA A 1025 40.29 -17.34 29.04
N GLU A 1026 40.57 -16.79 30.22
CA GLU A 1026 40.54 -15.36 30.55
C GLU A 1026 41.45 -14.51 29.66
N ASP A 1027 42.56 -15.07 29.23
CA ASP A 1027 43.60 -14.46 28.38
C ASP A 1027 43.40 -14.78 26.88
N ARG A 1028 42.24 -15.36 26.52
CA ARG A 1028 41.85 -15.79 25.16
C ARG A 1028 42.65 -16.96 24.60
N THR A 1029 43.41 -17.68 25.43
CA THR A 1029 43.97 -18.99 25.06
C THR A 1029 42.90 -20.08 25.08
N PHE A 1030 43.17 -21.23 24.46
CA PHE A 1030 42.28 -22.38 24.48
C PHE A 1030 42.78 -23.44 25.46
N SER A 1031 41.85 -24.09 26.15
CA SER A 1031 42.17 -25.15 27.11
C SER A 1031 41.32 -26.39 26.86
N THR A 1032 41.92 -27.56 27.04
CA THR A 1032 41.23 -28.86 26.98
C THR A 1032 40.48 -29.14 28.29
N VAL A 1033 39.80 -30.29 28.37
CA VAL A 1033 39.10 -30.75 29.58
C VAL A 1033 40.07 -31.09 30.72
N GLN A 1034 41.34 -31.38 30.42
CA GLN A 1034 42.40 -31.61 31.42
C GLN A 1034 43.07 -30.31 31.89
N ASP A 1035 42.55 -29.15 31.46
CA ASP A 1035 43.11 -27.81 31.72
C ASP A 1035 44.50 -27.57 31.06
N ASP A 1036 44.82 -28.34 30.01
CA ASP A 1036 46.04 -28.16 29.22
C ASP A 1036 45.82 -27.10 28.12
N GLU A 1037 46.73 -26.14 28.01
CA GLU A 1037 46.73 -25.14 26.93
C GLU A 1037 46.88 -25.81 25.56
N THR A 1038 46.06 -25.39 24.59
CA THR A 1038 46.05 -25.92 23.23
C THR A 1038 45.91 -24.81 22.19
N THR A 1039 46.16 -25.16 20.92
CA THR A 1039 46.04 -24.24 19.78
C THR A 1039 44.92 -24.70 18.86
N LEU A 1040 44.21 -23.73 18.27
CA LEU A 1040 43.13 -23.98 17.33
C LEU A 1040 43.57 -23.60 15.91
N PRO A 1041 43.74 -24.55 14.98
CA PRO A 1041 44.08 -24.26 13.59
C PRO A 1041 43.00 -23.44 12.87
N ASP A 1042 43.41 -22.58 11.93
CA ASP A 1042 42.50 -21.73 11.15
C ASP A 1042 41.49 -22.51 10.30
N ASP A 1043 41.86 -23.72 9.88
CA ASP A 1043 41.03 -24.64 9.07
C ASP A 1043 40.22 -25.62 9.92
N ALA A 1044 40.30 -25.54 11.26
CA ALA A 1044 39.49 -26.37 12.15
C ALA A 1044 38.00 -26.09 11.96
N ILE A 1045 37.16 -27.12 12.10
CA ILE A 1045 35.69 -26.96 12.08
C ILE A 1045 35.22 -26.88 13.53
N VAL A 1046 34.72 -25.71 13.93
CA VAL A 1046 34.38 -25.40 15.32
C VAL A 1046 32.88 -25.18 15.46
N GLY A 1047 32.29 -25.65 16.55
CA GLY A 1047 30.89 -25.41 16.87
C GLY A 1047 30.61 -25.50 18.37
N VAL A 1048 29.44 -25.02 18.80
CA VAL A 1048 29.02 -25.19 20.20
C VAL A 1048 28.70 -26.67 20.44
N ALA A 1049 29.38 -27.29 21.42
CA ALA A 1049 29.22 -28.71 21.68
C ALA A 1049 27.85 -29.03 22.29
N HIS A 1050 27.14 -30.01 21.73
CA HIS A 1050 25.92 -30.54 22.33
C HIS A 1050 26.27 -31.64 23.37
N PRO A 1051 25.59 -31.75 24.52
CA PRO A 1051 25.93 -32.76 25.55
C PRO A 1051 25.94 -34.20 25.07
N LEU A 1052 25.02 -34.57 24.17
CA LEU A 1052 25.02 -35.90 23.54
C LEU A 1052 26.32 -36.24 22.79
N GLN A 1053 26.99 -35.22 22.25
CA GLN A 1053 28.24 -35.41 21.51
C GLN A 1053 29.45 -35.48 22.45
N LEU A 1054 29.38 -34.80 23.59
CA LEU A 1054 30.42 -34.87 24.63
C LEU A 1054 30.44 -36.23 25.33
N ALA A 1055 29.29 -36.90 25.42
CA ALA A 1055 29.13 -38.27 25.91
C ALA A 1055 29.93 -38.53 27.20
N ASP A 1056 30.94 -39.41 27.13
CA ASP A 1056 31.77 -39.81 28.28
C ASP A 1056 32.57 -38.66 28.91
N GLY A 1057 32.88 -37.60 28.15
CA GLY A 1057 33.61 -36.41 28.63
C GLY A 1057 32.74 -35.34 29.27
N LEU A 1058 31.41 -35.49 29.29
CA LEU A 1058 30.49 -34.51 29.86
C LEU A 1058 30.70 -34.27 31.38
N PRO A 1059 30.91 -35.29 32.24
CA PRO A 1059 31.11 -35.08 33.68
C PRO A 1059 32.35 -34.23 33.97
N ASP A 1060 33.45 -34.48 33.26
CA ASP A 1060 34.72 -33.76 33.46
C ASP A 1060 34.56 -32.28 33.08
N TRP A 1061 33.84 -31.96 31.99
CA TRP A 1061 33.53 -30.57 31.63
C TRP A 1061 32.64 -29.87 32.66
N VAL A 1062 31.71 -30.59 33.29
CA VAL A 1062 30.86 -30.06 34.37
C VAL A 1062 31.71 -29.69 35.59
N GLU A 1063 32.69 -30.54 35.94
CA GLU A 1063 33.64 -30.29 37.03
C GLU A 1063 34.50 -29.05 36.74
N VAL A 1064 35.12 -28.97 35.56
CA VAL A 1064 35.93 -27.81 35.15
C VAL A 1064 35.13 -26.50 35.23
N PHE A 1065 33.90 -26.48 34.72
CA PHE A 1065 33.09 -25.25 34.76
C PHE A 1065 32.64 -24.88 36.19
N ALA A 1066 32.47 -25.86 37.08
CA ALA A 1066 32.16 -25.62 38.48
C ALA A 1066 33.39 -25.06 39.24
N ASP A 1067 34.57 -25.61 39.00
CA ASP A 1067 35.82 -25.19 39.65
C ASP A 1067 36.21 -23.74 39.34
N TYR A 1068 35.94 -23.30 38.10
CA TYR A 1068 36.15 -21.92 37.65
C TYR A 1068 34.93 -21.00 37.90
N GLU A 1069 33.88 -21.48 38.58
CA GLU A 1069 32.62 -20.76 38.86
C GLU A 1069 31.94 -20.18 37.59
N ILE A 1070 32.08 -20.86 36.45
CA ILE A 1070 31.60 -20.38 35.15
C ILE A 1070 30.11 -20.66 35.00
N LEU A 1071 29.28 -19.61 35.12
CA LEU A 1071 27.86 -19.70 34.81
C LEU A 1071 27.65 -19.78 33.29
N GLN A 1072 26.93 -20.78 32.78
CA GLN A 1072 26.63 -20.86 31.34
C GLN A 1072 25.49 -19.90 30.92
N PRO A 1073 25.56 -19.28 29.72
CA PRO A 1073 24.56 -18.32 29.24
C PRO A 1073 23.21 -18.98 28.87
N PHE A 1074 23.21 -20.28 28.60
CA PHE A 1074 22.05 -21.15 28.44
C PHE A 1074 22.42 -22.56 28.94
N PRO A 1075 21.46 -23.46 29.20
CA PRO A 1075 21.77 -24.84 29.60
C PRO A 1075 22.45 -25.57 28.44
N GLN A 1076 23.79 -25.61 28.47
CA GLN A 1076 24.61 -26.43 27.60
C GLN A 1076 24.92 -27.73 28.34
N LEU A 1077 25.83 -27.74 29.31
CA LEU A 1077 26.28 -28.98 29.99
C LEU A 1077 25.18 -29.64 30.83
N SER A 1078 24.24 -28.86 31.36
CA SER A 1078 23.09 -29.35 32.13
C SER A 1078 21.84 -29.63 31.28
N ARG A 1079 21.94 -29.57 29.94
CA ARG A 1079 20.81 -29.79 29.04
C ARG A 1079 20.39 -31.25 29.07
N GLN A 1080 19.10 -31.49 29.27
CA GLN A 1080 18.54 -32.85 29.24
C GLN A 1080 18.60 -33.42 27.83
N THR A 1081 18.99 -34.70 27.72
CA THR A 1081 19.14 -35.41 26.46
C THR A 1081 18.20 -36.60 26.40
N PHE A 1082 17.65 -36.88 25.21
CA PHE A 1082 16.67 -37.95 25.01
C PHE A 1082 17.03 -38.80 23.79
N ALA A 1083 16.60 -40.06 23.79
CA ALA A 1083 16.76 -41.00 22.69
C ALA A 1083 15.41 -41.61 22.28
N LEU A 1084 15.35 -42.15 21.06
CA LEU A 1084 14.26 -43.02 20.63
C LEU A 1084 14.47 -44.43 21.19
N THR A 1085 13.37 -45.13 21.48
CA THR A 1085 13.44 -46.58 21.64
C THR A 1085 13.66 -47.25 20.26
N PRO A 1086 14.16 -48.50 20.20
CA PRO A 1086 14.29 -49.23 18.94
C PRO A 1086 12.99 -49.33 18.14
N GLU A 1087 11.86 -49.40 18.83
CA GLU A 1087 10.52 -49.45 18.22
C GLU A 1087 10.14 -48.10 17.60
N GLU A 1088 10.35 -46.98 18.31
CA GLU A 1088 10.08 -45.63 17.81
C GLU A 1088 10.99 -45.24 16.63
N ALA A 1089 12.24 -45.71 16.63
CA ALA A 1089 13.17 -45.44 15.54
C ALA A 1089 12.73 -46.09 14.21
N ALA A 1090 12.03 -47.23 14.28
CA ALA A 1090 11.54 -47.98 13.12
C ALA A 1090 10.19 -47.46 12.58
N THR A 1091 9.46 -46.65 13.36
CA THR A 1091 8.17 -46.08 12.97
C THR A 1091 8.32 -44.64 12.48
N SER A 1092 7.28 -44.13 11.81
CA SER A 1092 7.20 -42.73 11.40
C SER A 1092 6.47 -41.85 12.41
N ARG A 1093 6.05 -42.40 13.56
CA ARG A 1093 5.19 -41.74 14.55
C ARG A 1093 5.77 -41.86 15.95
N LEU A 1094 5.70 -40.76 16.69
CA LEU A 1094 6.15 -40.67 18.07
C LEU A 1094 4.94 -40.73 19.00
N THR A 1095 4.48 -41.94 19.31
CA THR A 1095 3.20 -42.19 20.01
C THR A 1095 3.21 -41.79 21.49
N ARG A 1096 4.39 -41.65 22.13
CA ARG A 1096 4.51 -41.35 23.56
C ARG A 1096 3.88 -40.02 24.01
N PHE A 1097 3.62 -39.10 23.08
CA PHE A 1097 3.03 -37.79 23.34
C PHE A 1097 1.61 -37.64 22.76
N GLU A 1098 1.13 -38.62 22.00
CA GLU A 1098 -0.18 -38.57 21.38
C GLU A 1098 -1.29 -38.68 22.43
N GLY A 1099 -2.35 -37.90 22.27
CA GLY A 1099 -3.48 -37.86 23.18
C GLY A 1099 -3.31 -36.93 24.40
N ILE A 1100 -2.14 -36.33 24.59
CA ILE A 1100 -1.91 -35.38 25.69
C ILE A 1100 -2.53 -34.02 25.32
N THR A 1101 -3.31 -33.47 26.24
CA THR A 1101 -3.89 -32.13 26.13
C THR A 1101 -3.00 -31.10 26.81
N VAL A 1102 -2.69 -30.02 26.10
CA VAL A 1102 -1.83 -28.93 26.58
C VAL A 1102 -2.50 -27.56 26.35
N PRO A 1103 -2.22 -26.54 27.17
CA PRO A 1103 -2.71 -25.19 26.90
C PRO A 1103 -2.19 -24.66 25.55
N THR A 1104 -3.05 -24.03 24.76
CA THR A 1104 -2.70 -23.47 23.43
C THR A 1104 -1.50 -22.52 23.48
N GLY A 1105 -1.37 -21.76 24.58
CA GLY A 1105 -0.21 -20.89 24.81
C GLY A 1105 1.13 -21.61 24.89
N ARG A 1106 1.17 -22.87 25.37
CA ARG A 1106 2.40 -23.68 25.41
C ARG A 1106 2.80 -24.17 24.02
N VAL A 1107 1.83 -24.60 23.20
CA VAL A 1107 2.06 -24.99 21.80
C VAL A 1107 2.58 -23.80 20.99
N ILE A 1108 1.99 -22.61 21.14
CA ILE A 1108 2.49 -21.39 20.51
C ILE A 1108 3.91 -21.03 20.99
N GLY A 1109 4.23 -21.35 22.24
CA GLY A 1109 5.57 -21.17 22.80
C GLY A 1109 6.69 -21.87 22.01
N LEU A 1110 6.37 -22.98 21.33
CA LEU A 1110 7.31 -23.71 20.45
C LEU A 1110 7.82 -22.85 19.28
N GLU A 1111 7.10 -21.80 18.85
CA GLU A 1111 7.58 -20.90 17.79
C GLU A 1111 8.92 -20.24 18.14
N ARG A 1112 9.23 -20.09 19.43
CA ARG A 1112 10.52 -19.55 19.90
C ARG A 1112 11.69 -20.51 19.69
N ARG A 1113 11.41 -21.79 19.41
CA ARG A 1113 12.38 -22.88 19.23
C ARG A 1113 12.51 -23.35 17.78
N GLY A 1114 11.91 -22.62 16.84
CA GLY A 1114 12.01 -22.90 15.41
C GLY A 1114 10.78 -23.55 14.78
N TRP A 1115 9.79 -23.97 15.60
CA TRP A 1115 8.52 -24.48 15.11
C TRP A 1115 7.68 -23.38 14.43
N ARG A 1116 6.77 -23.80 13.54
CA ARG A 1116 5.96 -22.90 12.70
C ARG A 1116 4.54 -23.41 12.62
N ARG A 1117 3.55 -22.55 12.85
CA ARG A 1117 2.15 -22.90 12.57
C ARG A 1117 1.91 -23.01 11.08
N GLU A 1118 1.02 -23.93 10.70
CA GLU A 1118 0.61 -24.10 9.31
C GLU A 1118 -0.04 -22.83 8.73
N THR A 1119 -0.22 -22.80 7.41
CA THR A 1119 -0.94 -21.69 6.76
C THR A 1119 -2.43 -21.79 7.10
N PRO A 1120 -3.12 -20.66 7.35
CA PRO A 1120 -4.56 -20.65 7.63
C PRO A 1120 -5.37 -21.50 6.65
N GLN A 1121 -6.18 -22.42 7.16
CA GLN A 1121 -7.12 -23.18 6.35
C GLN A 1121 -8.48 -22.46 6.25
N ASP A 1122 -9.49 -23.11 5.66
CA ASP A 1122 -10.86 -22.62 5.64
C ASP A 1122 -11.37 -22.35 7.07
N ALA A 1123 -12.19 -21.31 7.24
CA ALA A 1123 -12.62 -20.77 8.53
C ALA A 1123 -11.50 -20.24 9.47
N GLY A 1124 -10.25 -20.15 8.99
CA GLY A 1124 -9.16 -19.51 9.72
C GLY A 1124 -8.59 -20.34 10.87
N ILE A 1125 -8.67 -21.68 10.79
CA ILE A 1125 -8.09 -22.61 11.77
C ILE A 1125 -6.71 -23.11 11.28
N GLN A 1126 -5.78 -23.29 12.22
CA GLN A 1126 -4.46 -23.88 12.02
C GLN A 1126 -4.35 -25.17 12.85
N GLY A 1127 -4.58 -26.32 12.24
CA GLY A 1127 -4.57 -27.65 12.87
C GLY A 1127 -3.19 -28.29 13.01
N ARG A 1128 -2.10 -27.61 12.63
CA ARG A 1128 -0.73 -28.18 12.69
C ARG A 1128 0.33 -27.19 13.14
N ILE A 1129 1.38 -27.70 13.78
CA ILE A 1129 2.63 -27.00 14.02
C ILE A 1129 3.82 -27.86 13.54
N GLU A 1130 4.75 -27.25 12.81
CA GLU A 1130 5.74 -27.91 11.94
C GLU A 1130 7.16 -27.42 12.29
N LEU A 1131 8.15 -28.31 12.36
CA LEU A 1131 9.58 -28.00 12.49
C LEU A 1131 10.32 -28.48 11.25
N THR A 1132 10.79 -27.54 10.42
CA THR A 1132 11.62 -27.87 9.26
C THR A 1132 12.99 -28.38 9.71
N VAL A 1133 13.33 -29.62 9.36
CA VAL A 1133 14.63 -30.24 9.67
C VAL A 1133 15.63 -29.93 8.56
N ASP A 1134 15.21 -30.15 7.31
CA ASP A 1134 15.99 -29.88 6.11
C ASP A 1134 15.08 -29.51 4.93
N ALA A 1135 15.64 -29.32 3.74
CA ALA A 1135 14.89 -28.92 2.54
C ALA A 1135 13.80 -29.91 2.10
N LYS A 1136 13.82 -31.15 2.60
CA LYS A 1136 12.91 -32.23 2.23
C LYS A 1136 12.08 -32.75 3.41
N ARG A 1137 12.45 -32.46 4.65
CA ARG A 1137 11.86 -33.11 5.84
C ARG A 1137 11.36 -32.13 6.89
N GLU A 1138 10.17 -32.39 7.43
CA GLU A 1138 9.62 -31.66 8.60
C GLU A 1138 9.07 -32.62 9.66
N VAL A 1139 9.25 -32.27 10.93
CA VAL A 1139 8.51 -32.89 12.03
C VAL A 1139 7.19 -32.14 12.21
N VAL A 1140 6.08 -32.86 12.18
CA VAL A 1140 4.72 -32.29 12.27
C VAL A 1140 4.05 -32.75 13.54
N ILE A 1141 3.39 -31.82 14.23
CA ILE A 1141 2.44 -32.09 15.32
C ILE A 1141 1.05 -31.66 14.84
N GLU A 1142 0.13 -32.62 14.78
CA GLU A 1142 -1.28 -32.33 14.54
C GLU A 1142 -2.01 -31.98 15.84
N LEU A 1143 -2.87 -30.97 15.75
CA LEU A 1143 -3.58 -30.36 16.85
C LEU A 1143 -5.09 -30.52 16.64
N ASP A 1144 -5.79 -30.98 17.66
CA ASP A 1144 -7.25 -31.03 17.73
C ASP A 1144 -7.71 -30.14 18.90
N PRO A 1145 -8.57 -29.13 18.68
CA PRO A 1145 -9.29 -28.76 17.45
C PRO A 1145 -8.50 -27.85 16.47
N GLY A 1146 -7.28 -27.45 16.82
CA GLY A 1146 -6.48 -26.47 16.06
C GLY A 1146 -6.58 -25.05 16.62
N ILE A 1147 -5.75 -24.14 16.09
CA ILE A 1147 -5.59 -22.75 16.59
C ILE A 1147 -6.36 -21.78 15.67
N ALA A 1148 -7.31 -21.02 16.21
CA ALA A 1148 -8.08 -20.02 15.46
C ALA A 1148 -7.33 -18.69 15.29
N ILE A 1149 -7.38 -18.13 14.09
CA ILE A 1149 -6.68 -16.88 13.74
C ILE A 1149 -7.46 -15.67 14.23
N GLY A 1150 -6.76 -14.75 14.88
CA GLY A 1150 -7.34 -13.49 15.38
C GLY A 1150 -8.09 -13.63 16.72
N ALA A 1151 -8.36 -14.85 17.17
CA ALA A 1151 -9.04 -15.14 18.43
C ALA A 1151 -8.49 -16.45 19.05
N MET A 1152 -7.30 -16.35 19.64
CA MET A 1152 -6.51 -17.49 20.14
C MET A 1152 -7.10 -18.15 21.40
N ASP A 1153 -8.09 -17.51 22.01
CA ASP A 1153 -8.82 -17.94 23.20
C ASP A 1153 -10.04 -18.82 22.89
N ILE A 1154 -10.44 -18.92 21.61
CA ILE A 1154 -11.56 -19.79 21.18
C ILE A 1154 -11.30 -21.25 21.56
N PHE A 1155 -10.07 -21.72 21.42
CA PHE A 1155 -9.62 -23.05 21.81
C PHE A 1155 -8.46 -22.92 22.80
N PRO A 1156 -8.73 -22.87 24.11
CA PRO A 1156 -7.71 -22.63 25.12
C PRO A 1156 -6.75 -23.81 25.33
N GLU A 1157 -7.14 -25.00 24.86
CA GLU A 1157 -6.38 -26.25 24.96
C GLU A 1157 -6.28 -26.91 23.58
N GLN A 1158 -5.19 -27.66 23.37
CA GLN A 1158 -4.94 -28.46 22.17
C GLN A 1158 -4.56 -29.87 22.59
N LYS A 1159 -5.18 -30.87 21.95
CA LYS A 1159 -4.74 -32.25 22.03
C LYS A 1159 -3.68 -32.48 20.94
N LEU A 1160 -2.54 -33.06 21.31
CA LEU A 1160 -1.53 -33.50 20.35
C LEU A 1160 -2.03 -34.82 19.72
N ASP A 1161 -2.59 -34.77 18.52
CA ASP A 1161 -3.27 -35.93 17.93
C ASP A 1161 -2.28 -36.90 17.27
N MET A 1162 -1.32 -36.36 16.51
CA MET A 1162 -0.24 -37.14 15.89
C MET A 1162 1.08 -36.36 15.87
N VAL A 1163 2.19 -37.08 16.06
CA VAL A 1163 3.55 -36.53 15.91
C VAL A 1163 4.33 -37.40 14.93
N PHE A 1164 4.77 -36.86 13.80
CA PHE A 1164 5.43 -37.64 12.74
C PHE A 1164 6.46 -36.85 11.92
N LEU A 1165 7.34 -37.58 11.21
CA LEU A 1165 8.27 -37.01 10.23
C LEU A 1165 7.70 -37.12 8.82
N TRP A 1166 7.75 -36.02 8.06
CA TRP A 1166 7.13 -35.88 6.75
C TRP A 1166 8.10 -35.47 5.65
N ASP A 1167 7.96 -36.05 4.45
CA ASP A 1167 8.64 -35.68 3.21
C ASP A 1167 7.84 -34.63 2.44
N ILE A 1168 8.36 -33.40 2.42
CA ILE A 1168 7.76 -32.22 1.77
C ILE A 1168 7.67 -32.40 0.24
N THR A 1169 8.55 -33.22 -0.35
CA THR A 1169 8.72 -33.30 -1.82
C THR A 1169 7.76 -34.26 -2.50
N ASN A 1170 7.15 -35.18 -1.75
CA ASN A 1170 6.46 -36.35 -2.31
C ASN A 1170 5.05 -36.61 -1.73
N GLY A 1171 4.59 -35.81 -0.76
CA GLY A 1171 3.31 -36.00 -0.05
C GLY A 1171 2.22 -34.98 -0.39
N SER A 1172 0.96 -35.41 -0.39
CA SER A 1172 -0.20 -34.50 -0.42
C SER A 1172 -0.43 -33.91 0.97
N ARG A 1173 -0.43 -32.58 1.09
CA ARG A 1173 -0.71 -31.85 2.35
C ARG A 1173 -2.08 -32.18 2.97
N TRP A 1174 -2.99 -32.75 2.17
CA TRP A 1174 -4.39 -33.06 2.49
C TRP A 1174 -4.70 -34.57 2.56
N GLY A 1175 -3.67 -35.42 2.50
CA GLY A 1175 -3.83 -36.88 2.55
C GLY A 1175 -3.99 -37.41 3.97
N ASN A 1176 -5.18 -37.89 4.34
CA ASN A 1176 -5.44 -38.49 5.67
C ASN A 1176 -4.87 -39.92 5.85
N ARG A 1177 -3.86 -40.35 5.07
CA ARG A 1177 -3.41 -41.77 5.03
C ARG A 1177 -1.90 -41.98 4.84
N GLY A 1178 -1.05 -41.24 5.55
CA GLY A 1178 0.37 -41.60 5.72
C GLY A 1178 1.28 -41.49 4.48
N ASP A 1179 0.76 -40.96 3.36
CA ASP A 1179 1.54 -40.70 2.15
C ASP A 1179 2.60 -39.61 2.43
N GLY A 1180 3.88 -40.00 2.41
CA GLY A 1180 5.02 -39.12 2.67
C GLY A 1180 5.60 -39.18 4.08
N HIS A 1181 5.16 -40.10 4.95
CA HIS A 1181 5.76 -40.26 6.28
C HIS A 1181 7.11 -41.00 6.20
N LEU A 1182 8.11 -40.55 6.97
CA LEU A 1182 9.46 -41.13 7.02
C LEU A 1182 9.75 -41.74 8.41
N PRO A 1183 10.60 -42.78 8.52
CA PRO A 1183 11.03 -43.30 9.82
C PRO A 1183 11.77 -42.24 10.64
N LEU A 1184 11.44 -42.14 11.94
CA LEU A 1184 12.06 -41.16 12.84
C LEU A 1184 13.56 -41.41 13.03
N GLY A 1185 14.00 -42.66 12.94
CA GLY A 1185 15.42 -43.03 12.99
C GLY A 1185 16.26 -42.52 11.81
N SER A 1186 15.65 -41.86 10.82
CA SER A 1186 16.37 -41.19 9.73
C SER A 1186 16.90 -39.78 10.08
N LEU A 1187 16.53 -39.27 11.25
CA LEU A 1187 17.03 -38.01 11.83
C LEU A 1187 18.30 -38.24 12.64
N ASP A 1188 19.13 -37.19 12.76
CA ASP A 1188 20.29 -37.24 13.65
C ASP A 1188 19.87 -37.23 15.14
N ALA A 1189 20.74 -37.73 16.00
CA ALA A 1189 20.46 -37.90 17.42
C ALA A 1189 20.21 -36.56 18.17
N VAL A 1190 20.81 -35.46 17.73
CA VAL A 1190 20.62 -34.14 18.35
C VAL A 1190 19.22 -33.62 18.04
N THR A 1191 18.81 -33.64 16.75
CA THR A 1191 17.46 -33.24 16.33
C THR A 1191 16.38 -34.04 17.07
N ILE A 1192 16.55 -35.36 17.18
CA ILE A 1192 15.65 -36.24 17.91
C ILE A 1192 15.53 -35.82 19.39
N SER A 1193 16.67 -35.63 20.05
CA SER A 1193 16.73 -35.26 21.46
C SER A 1193 16.02 -33.94 21.72
N GLU A 1194 16.22 -32.96 20.84
CA GLU A 1194 15.62 -31.63 20.97
C GLU A 1194 14.11 -31.62 20.70
N VAL A 1195 13.65 -32.38 19.71
CA VAL A 1195 12.20 -32.57 19.45
C VAL A 1195 11.52 -33.23 20.64
N ILE A 1196 12.11 -34.30 21.20
CA ILE A 1196 11.56 -34.98 22.36
C ILE A 1196 11.54 -34.04 23.57
N ARG A 1197 12.62 -33.29 23.81
CA ARG A 1197 12.69 -32.32 24.90
C ARG A 1197 11.60 -31.26 24.79
N ASP A 1198 11.41 -30.69 23.59
CA ASP A 1198 10.39 -29.68 23.33
C ASP A 1198 8.98 -30.24 23.64
N LEU A 1199 8.70 -31.47 23.21
CA LEU A 1199 7.45 -32.17 23.52
C LEU A 1199 7.30 -32.45 25.02
N THR A 1200 8.35 -32.98 25.67
CA THR A 1200 8.36 -33.22 27.12
C THR A 1200 8.04 -31.95 27.89
N GLU A 1201 8.63 -30.80 27.53
CA GLU A 1201 8.39 -29.55 28.24
C GLU A 1201 6.96 -29.00 28.06
N ILE A 1202 6.37 -29.09 26.86
CA ILE A 1202 5.00 -28.62 26.69
C ILE A 1202 3.98 -29.54 27.38
N THR A 1203 4.31 -30.83 27.51
CA THR A 1203 3.47 -31.86 28.16
C THR A 1203 3.68 -32.03 29.68
N ALA A 1204 4.69 -31.38 30.26
CA ALA A 1204 5.01 -31.41 31.69
C ALA A 1204 4.16 -30.44 32.52
#